data_AF-A0A239JW59-F1
#
_entry.id   AF-A0A239JW59-F1
#
_cell.length_a   1.000
_cell.length_b   1.000
_cell.length_c   1.000
_cell.angle_alpha   90.00
_cell.angle_beta   90.00
_cell.angle_gamma   90.00
#
_symmetry.space_group_name_H-M   'P 1'
#
loop_
_entity.id
_entity.type
_entity.pdbx_description
1 polymer ?
#
loop_
_entity_poly.entity_id
_entity_poly.type
_entity_poly.pdbx_seq_one_letter_code
_entity_poly.pdbx_strand_id
1 'polypeptide(L)'
;MQQAQFANSFPSIKDAAPASVSALRPALFARYGALSELRHDYPLVLVDEGQGATLLRPLSRIIDDILKAAAAPGADGEAMRQQVLKLEARIRRAVNGGRAGRLSALWRTAAAEMVKESGEAPFGPLDSNLDAARRHLDLDGEVIGCNAETPARVVTHAWKARQDAKARRFRKRVESLILRLSDILKSDHMKSHEAHGAEALASAMGRDVDGSIDFDALSGVLERARPEDRLPEDRVKRIRHALEALRCQPFFGPGRASQSCPKRPEPYNYTFTSVSDALNAHRARLPDVLEFTKAMTVAELEVDNKYRPELHDPVFARFDESDLTAEQMDLLPSALICLRDGVTVSAEIARAYEALACGLPITVLIQVDDLLGPTAPEPPRNSFGAGTTRLASMAMGLNNAFVFQAASAHLFRMCRALRRGMDYDGPALFCIYSGATPSVRGVAPYVLSAAATEARVFPNFTYDPAAGADLASRFDLSVNPQCEADWPEHVLDYEDREGQGCRERIAFSFADFAICDARYQRFCHAVPQDGWTPAMMPTAEHLAEPDEGNAIESSYVLGIDPENRLFRVVVDAKIVEAALRCNDAWRRLLELAGVNNSHALRLLAAERKAREAAERKAEAEPEPALAPEPAPAVAEAPPVAAEPADEGAADGVPWIETARCTTCNECTQVNSAMFRYNENMQAYIADPDAGTYRQLVEAAEGCQVSIIHPGQPRNPDEPNLAELIERAAPFA
;
A
#
# COMPACT_ATOMS: atom_id res chain seq x y z
N MET A 1 28.49 -5.21 63.51
CA MET A 1 28.30 -5.36 62.06
C MET A 1 26.86 -4.98 61.73
N GLN A 2 26.47 -3.73 61.97
CA GLN A 2 26.33 -2.66 60.95
C GLN A 2 25.52 -3.05 59.71
N GLN A 3 24.19 -3.00 59.86
CA GLN A 3 23.28 -2.57 58.80
C GLN A 3 23.39 -1.04 58.73
N ALA A 4 23.84 -0.52 57.58
CA ALA A 4 23.86 0.90 57.30
C ALA A 4 22.68 1.26 56.39
N GLN A 5 21.77 2.04 56.96
CA GLN A 5 20.77 2.84 56.27
C GLN A 5 21.48 3.81 55.32
N PHE A 6 21.14 3.78 54.03
CA PHE A 6 21.33 4.92 53.15
C PHE A 6 19.96 5.54 52.88
N ALA A 7 19.63 6.51 53.73
CA ALA A 7 18.63 7.52 53.45
C ALA A 7 19.25 8.52 52.47
N ASN A 8 18.83 8.48 51.20
CA ASN A 8 19.07 9.59 50.27
C ASN A 8 17.92 10.59 50.44
N SER A 9 18.25 11.66 51.16
CA SER A 9 17.48 12.88 51.27
C SER A 9 17.49 13.62 49.93
N PHE A 10 16.39 13.57 49.20
CA PHE A 10 16.09 14.50 48.11
C PHE A 10 15.10 15.57 48.60
N PRO A 11 15.25 16.85 48.20
CA PRO A 11 14.18 17.82 48.35
C PRO A 11 13.03 17.46 47.40
N SER A 12 12.10 16.72 47.99
CA SER A 12 10.68 16.60 47.68
C SER A 12 10.11 17.61 46.67
N ILE A 13 9.93 17.20 45.41
CA ILE A 13 8.84 17.70 44.55
C ILE A 13 7.54 17.03 45.05
N LYS A 14 7.07 17.35 46.26
CA LYS A 14 5.75 16.90 46.78
C LYS A 14 4.75 18.02 47.02
N ASP A 15 5.08 19.27 46.73
CA ASP A 15 4.17 20.39 47.03
C ASP A 15 3.29 20.81 45.85
N ALA A 16 3.31 20.08 44.73
CA ALA A 16 2.23 20.11 43.74
C ALA A 16 1.46 18.79 43.82
N ALA A 17 0.26 18.82 44.39
CA ALA A 17 -0.63 17.67 44.38
C ALA A 17 -0.85 17.22 42.92
N PRO A 18 -0.58 15.94 42.59
CA PRO A 18 -0.72 15.47 41.22
C PRO A 18 -2.19 15.53 40.81
N ALA A 19 -2.50 16.29 39.75
CA ALA A 19 -3.73 16.06 39.03
C ALA A 19 -3.61 14.68 38.37
N SER A 20 -4.37 13.69 38.86
CA SER A 20 -4.47 12.40 38.18
C SER A 20 -5.30 12.58 36.92
N VAL A 21 -4.68 13.11 35.86
CA VAL A 21 -5.33 13.30 34.56
C VAL A 21 -5.47 11.93 33.91
N SER A 22 -6.63 11.31 34.09
CA SER A 22 -6.98 10.08 33.38
C SER A 22 -7.26 10.43 31.91
N ALA A 23 -6.62 9.74 30.97
CA ALA A 23 -6.78 9.93 29.51
C ALA A 23 -5.99 11.07 28.85
N LEU A 24 -4.67 11.12 29.08
CA LEU A 24 -3.74 11.94 28.31
C LEU A 24 -3.65 11.49 26.84
N ARG A 25 -3.43 12.46 25.94
CA ARG A 25 -3.15 12.26 24.51
C ARG A 25 -2.08 13.24 24.05
N PRO A 26 -1.36 13.00 22.95
CA PRO A 26 -0.45 13.97 22.37
C PRO A 26 -1.14 15.28 22.02
N ALA A 27 -0.46 16.40 22.25
CA ALA A 27 -0.99 17.72 21.91
C ALA A 27 -1.36 17.87 20.43
N LEU A 28 -0.62 17.21 19.53
CA LEU A 28 -0.91 17.18 18.09
C LEU A 28 -2.27 16.56 17.74
N PHE A 29 -2.93 15.87 18.67
CA PHE A 29 -4.25 15.29 18.44
C PHE A 29 -5.39 16.30 18.62
N ALA A 30 -5.14 17.48 19.20
CA ALA A 30 -6.18 18.51 19.43
C ALA A 30 -6.97 18.84 18.15
N ARG A 31 -6.26 18.96 17.01
CA ARG A 31 -6.85 19.24 15.69
C ARG A 31 -7.73 18.12 15.11
N TYR A 32 -7.68 16.92 15.68
CA TYR A 32 -8.38 15.73 15.17
C TYR A 32 -9.54 15.26 16.07
N GLY A 33 -9.89 16.01 17.11
CA GLY A 33 -10.99 15.67 18.02
C GLY A 33 -12.33 15.46 17.30
N ALA A 34 -12.62 16.29 16.28
CA ALA A 34 -13.81 16.20 15.43
C ALA A 34 -13.51 15.57 14.05
N LEU A 35 -12.86 14.39 14.03
CA LEU A 35 -12.44 13.73 12.78
C LEU A 35 -13.56 13.56 11.73
N SER A 36 -14.82 13.41 12.15
CA SER A 36 -15.96 13.29 11.23
C SER A 36 -16.26 14.55 10.43
N GLU A 37 -15.74 15.71 10.84
CA GLU A 37 -15.88 16.99 10.13
C GLU A 37 -14.75 17.21 9.12
N LEU A 38 -13.65 16.49 9.27
CA LEU A 38 -12.48 16.58 8.39
C LEU A 38 -12.61 15.64 7.20
N ARG A 39 -12.36 16.16 5.99
CA ARG A 39 -12.19 15.34 4.79
C ARG A 39 -10.79 14.71 4.80
N HIS A 40 -10.75 13.40 4.89
CA HIS A 40 -9.54 12.57 4.87
C HIS A 40 -9.77 11.33 4.00
N ASP A 41 -8.82 10.40 3.97
CA ASP A 41 -8.82 9.24 3.05
C ASP A 41 -10.00 8.26 3.29
N TYR A 42 -10.57 8.23 4.49
CA TYR A 42 -11.76 7.43 4.81
C TYR A 42 -13.04 8.28 4.73
N PRO A 43 -14.23 7.68 4.61
CA PRO A 43 -14.47 6.26 4.36
C PRO A 43 -13.99 5.84 2.97
N LEU A 44 -13.54 4.58 2.86
CA LEU A 44 -13.12 3.96 1.60
C LEU A 44 -14.29 3.22 0.97
N VAL A 45 -14.36 3.25 -0.35
CA VAL A 45 -15.26 2.46 -1.17
C VAL A 45 -14.47 1.31 -1.77
N LEU A 46 -14.86 0.09 -1.42
CA LEU A 46 -14.37 -1.17 -2.00
C LEU A 46 -15.11 -1.37 -3.32
N VAL A 47 -14.47 -1.00 -4.43
CA VAL A 47 -15.13 -0.86 -5.74
C VAL A 47 -15.45 -2.24 -6.32
N ASP A 48 -16.68 -2.45 -6.75
CA ASP A 48 -17.06 -3.70 -7.43
C ASP A 48 -16.27 -3.87 -8.74
N GLU A 49 -15.84 -5.09 -9.05
CA GLU A 49 -15.08 -5.35 -10.28
C GLU A 49 -15.88 -5.01 -11.55
N GLY A 50 -15.22 -4.34 -12.50
CA GLY A 50 -15.79 -3.99 -13.82
C GLY A 50 -16.08 -2.50 -14.02
N GLN A 51 -16.03 -1.68 -12.98
CA GLN A 51 -16.26 -0.22 -13.04
C GLN A 51 -14.98 0.63 -12.98
N GLY A 52 -13.81 0.02 -13.15
CA GLY A 52 -12.51 0.71 -13.21
C GLY A 52 -11.32 -0.18 -12.82
N ALA A 53 -10.10 0.38 -12.89
CA ALA A 53 -8.86 -0.30 -12.52
C ALA A 53 -8.50 -0.21 -11.01
N THR A 54 -9.31 0.48 -10.21
CA THR A 54 -9.00 0.84 -8.81
C THR A 54 -9.77 -0.02 -7.82
N LEU A 55 -9.06 -0.76 -6.97
CA LEU A 55 -9.64 -1.58 -5.88
C LEU A 55 -10.29 -0.72 -4.77
N LEU A 56 -9.68 0.41 -4.43
CA LEU A 56 -10.07 1.26 -3.30
C LEU A 56 -10.17 2.72 -3.77
N ARG A 57 -11.27 3.41 -3.43
CA ARG A 57 -11.44 4.85 -3.69
C ARG A 57 -11.98 5.57 -2.44
N PRO A 58 -11.37 6.70 -2.00
CA PRO A 58 -11.92 7.55 -0.95
C PRO A 58 -13.25 8.14 -1.39
N LEU A 59 -14.21 8.21 -0.46
CA LEU A 59 -15.48 8.88 -0.71
C LEU A 59 -15.28 10.33 -1.13
N SER A 60 -14.33 11.04 -0.51
CA SER A 60 -14.01 12.43 -0.84
C SER A 60 -13.62 12.61 -2.31
N ARG A 61 -12.77 11.72 -2.84
CA ARG A 61 -12.34 11.74 -4.24
C ARG A 61 -13.49 11.44 -5.20
N ILE A 62 -14.37 10.50 -4.85
CA ILE A 62 -15.57 10.20 -5.65
C ILE A 62 -16.50 11.42 -5.71
N ILE A 63 -16.70 12.09 -4.57
CA ILE A 63 -17.53 13.30 -4.50
C ILE A 63 -16.90 14.46 -5.28
N ASP A 64 -15.58 14.64 -5.19
CA ASP A 64 -14.86 15.66 -5.98
C ASP A 64 -15.02 15.41 -7.49
N ASP A 65 -14.88 14.16 -7.93
CA ASP A 65 -15.07 13.75 -9.34
C ASP A 65 -16.52 14.03 -9.80
N ILE A 66 -17.52 13.67 -8.99
CA ILE A 66 -18.94 13.92 -9.26
C ILE A 66 -19.21 15.42 -9.38
N LEU A 67 -18.72 16.22 -8.43
CA LEU A 67 -18.93 17.66 -8.42
C LEU A 67 -18.28 18.35 -9.61
N LYS A 68 -17.10 17.87 -10.03
CA LYS A 68 -16.42 18.36 -11.23
C LYS A 68 -17.22 18.09 -12.51
N ALA A 69 -17.96 16.98 -12.56
CA ALA A 69 -18.77 16.60 -13.71
C ALA A 69 -20.18 17.22 -13.70
N ALA A 70 -20.81 17.33 -12.53
CA ALA A 70 -22.23 17.68 -12.40
C ALA A 70 -22.48 19.18 -12.17
N ALA A 71 -21.60 19.87 -11.44
CA ALA A 71 -21.86 21.26 -11.01
C ALA A 71 -21.33 22.27 -12.04
N ALA A 72 -22.19 23.17 -12.52
CA ALA A 72 -21.82 24.25 -13.42
C ALA A 72 -20.71 25.15 -12.82
N PRO A 73 -19.72 25.61 -13.61
CA PRO A 73 -18.68 26.50 -13.11
C PRO A 73 -19.27 27.84 -12.65
N GLY A 74 -18.70 28.42 -11.58
CA GLY A 74 -19.19 29.67 -11.00
C GLY A 74 -20.34 29.50 -10.00
N ALA A 75 -21.07 30.59 -9.76
CA ALA A 75 -22.10 30.69 -8.72
C ALA A 75 -23.32 29.78 -8.97
N ASP A 76 -23.62 29.48 -10.23
CA ASP A 76 -24.79 28.66 -10.61
C ASP A 76 -24.70 27.21 -10.08
N GLY A 77 -23.48 26.68 -9.91
CA GLY A 77 -23.25 25.35 -9.34
C GLY A 77 -23.09 25.31 -7.82
N GLU A 78 -23.04 26.48 -7.14
CA GLU A 78 -22.65 26.56 -5.74
C GLU A 78 -23.65 25.86 -4.81
N ALA A 79 -24.95 26.00 -5.08
CA ALA A 79 -25.99 25.31 -4.34
C ALA A 79 -25.82 23.78 -4.38
N MET A 80 -25.57 23.22 -5.57
CA MET A 80 -25.32 21.79 -5.73
C MET A 80 -24.07 21.35 -4.97
N ARG A 81 -22.96 22.12 -5.07
CA ARG A 81 -21.72 21.81 -4.33
C ARG A 81 -21.96 21.72 -2.83
N GLN A 82 -22.62 22.71 -2.25
CA GLN A 82 -22.91 22.72 -0.82
C GLN A 82 -23.82 21.56 -0.41
N GLN A 83 -24.84 21.23 -1.21
CA GLN A 83 -25.77 20.14 -0.93
C GLN A 83 -25.07 18.77 -0.98
N VAL A 84 -24.24 18.51 -2.00
CA VAL A 84 -23.51 17.25 -2.14
C VAL A 84 -22.41 17.12 -1.09
N LEU A 85 -21.73 18.21 -0.70
CA LEU A 85 -20.77 18.18 0.41
C LEU A 85 -21.45 17.90 1.76
N LYS A 86 -22.65 18.43 1.98
CA LYS A 86 -23.48 18.07 3.16
C LYS A 86 -23.88 16.58 3.14
N LEU A 87 -24.19 16.04 1.96
CA LEU A 87 -24.45 14.61 1.78
C LEU A 87 -23.20 13.77 2.12
N GLU A 88 -22.02 14.14 1.62
CA GLU A 88 -20.75 13.48 1.97
C GLU A 88 -20.55 13.45 3.48
N ALA A 89 -20.67 14.60 4.14
CA ALA A 89 -20.51 14.72 5.59
C ALA A 89 -21.52 13.85 6.37
N ARG A 90 -22.72 13.65 5.84
CA ARG A 90 -23.73 12.77 6.46
C ARG A 90 -23.39 11.29 6.27
N ILE A 91 -22.98 10.87 5.07
CA ILE A 91 -22.52 9.50 4.81
C ILE A 91 -21.32 9.17 5.71
N ARG A 92 -20.35 10.07 5.80
CA ARG A 92 -19.17 9.95 6.68
C ARG A 92 -19.55 9.74 8.15
N ARG A 93 -20.46 10.58 8.69
CA ARG A 93 -20.97 10.43 10.06
C ARG A 93 -21.69 9.09 10.27
N ALA A 94 -22.50 8.66 9.31
CA ALA A 94 -23.21 7.39 9.39
C ALA A 94 -22.26 6.18 9.41
N VAL A 95 -21.23 6.19 8.54
CA VAL A 95 -20.22 5.12 8.49
C VAL A 95 -19.36 5.09 9.74
N ASN A 96 -18.95 6.25 10.26
CA ASN A 96 -18.25 6.34 11.55
C ASN A 96 -19.12 5.85 12.72
N GLY A 97 -20.45 6.02 12.63
CA GLY A 97 -21.42 5.45 13.56
C GLY A 97 -21.69 3.94 13.38
N GLY A 98 -20.95 3.26 12.50
CA GLY A 98 -21.04 1.81 12.29
C GLY A 98 -22.02 1.38 11.17
N ARG A 99 -22.63 2.32 10.43
CA ARG A 99 -23.47 1.96 9.29
C ARG A 99 -22.60 1.43 8.14
N ALA A 100 -22.88 0.23 7.67
CA ALA A 100 -22.23 -0.37 6.51
C ALA A 100 -23.25 -0.55 5.37
N GLY A 101 -22.78 -0.52 4.13
CA GLY A 101 -23.61 -0.76 2.96
C GLY A 101 -22.94 -0.30 1.67
N ARG A 102 -23.64 -0.53 0.54
CA ARG A 102 -23.20 -0.03 -0.76
C ARG A 102 -23.32 1.48 -0.85
N LEU A 103 -22.42 2.12 -1.60
CA LEU A 103 -22.40 3.57 -1.79
C LEU A 103 -23.73 4.06 -2.37
N SER A 104 -24.28 3.37 -3.37
CA SER A 104 -25.58 3.74 -3.96
C SER A 104 -26.73 3.69 -2.95
N ALA A 105 -26.71 2.75 -2.01
CA ALA A 105 -27.73 2.63 -0.96
C ALA A 105 -27.56 3.70 0.13
N LEU A 106 -26.32 3.96 0.55
CA LEU A 106 -26.01 5.01 1.52
C LEU A 106 -26.33 6.39 0.97
N TRP A 107 -26.06 6.63 -0.31
CA TRP A 107 -26.43 7.86 -1.01
C TRP A 107 -27.94 8.09 -0.96
N ARG A 108 -28.76 7.13 -1.41
CA ARG A 108 -30.23 7.25 -1.42
C ARG A 108 -30.78 7.48 -0.01
N THR A 109 -30.25 6.75 0.98
CA THR A 109 -30.68 6.89 2.37
C THR A 109 -30.36 8.28 2.92
N ALA A 110 -29.12 8.75 2.73
CA ALA A 110 -28.71 10.06 3.21
C ALA A 110 -29.44 11.20 2.48
N ALA A 111 -29.68 11.07 1.17
CA ALA A 111 -30.43 12.04 0.38
C ALA A 111 -31.89 12.12 0.84
N ALA A 112 -32.57 10.98 1.02
CA ALA A 112 -33.94 10.93 1.50
C ALA A 112 -34.09 11.53 2.91
N GLU A 113 -33.13 11.25 3.81
CA GLU A 113 -33.09 11.87 5.13
C GLU A 113 -32.92 13.39 5.04
N MET A 114 -32.02 13.90 4.17
CA MET A 114 -31.82 15.34 3.96
C MET A 114 -33.04 16.06 3.39
N VAL A 115 -33.71 15.46 2.39
CA VAL A 115 -34.96 16.02 1.82
C VAL A 115 -36.04 16.09 2.89
N LYS A 116 -36.21 15.02 3.68
CA LYS A 116 -37.18 15.01 4.78
C LYS A 116 -36.89 16.08 5.84
N GLU A 117 -35.63 16.29 6.20
CA GLU A 117 -35.21 17.30 7.18
C GLU A 117 -35.36 18.74 6.65
N SER A 118 -35.21 18.95 5.33
CA SER A 118 -35.37 20.26 4.69
C SER A 118 -36.83 20.75 4.65
N GLY A 119 -37.80 19.83 4.74
CA GLY A 119 -39.22 20.14 4.56
C GLY A 119 -39.63 20.41 3.11
N GLU A 120 -38.72 20.27 2.14
CA GLU A 120 -39.03 20.36 0.71
C GLU A 120 -39.92 19.20 0.25
N ALA A 121 -40.77 19.45 -0.75
CA ALA A 121 -41.54 18.39 -1.40
C ALA A 121 -40.61 17.38 -2.11
N PRO A 122 -40.99 16.10 -2.23
CA PRO A 122 -40.30 15.16 -3.12
C PRO A 122 -40.19 15.77 -4.53
N PHE A 123 -39.04 15.58 -5.19
CA PHE A 123 -38.69 16.24 -6.47
C PHE A 123 -38.45 17.76 -6.40
N GLY A 124 -38.20 18.32 -5.22
CA GLY A 124 -37.76 19.70 -5.05
C GLY A 124 -36.35 19.98 -5.59
N PRO A 125 -35.86 21.24 -5.49
CA PRO A 125 -34.50 21.62 -5.92
C PRO A 125 -33.39 20.79 -5.26
N LEU A 126 -33.50 20.50 -3.96
CA LEU A 126 -32.53 19.66 -3.26
C LEU A 126 -32.49 18.24 -3.83
N ASP A 127 -33.65 17.61 -3.95
CA ASP A 127 -33.78 16.23 -4.45
C ASP A 127 -33.28 16.14 -5.90
N SER A 128 -33.67 17.10 -6.75
CA SER A 128 -33.24 17.21 -8.14
C SER A 128 -31.73 17.36 -8.29
N ASN A 129 -31.10 18.19 -7.46
CA ASN A 129 -29.65 18.38 -7.48
C ASN A 129 -28.89 17.14 -7.01
N LEU A 130 -29.36 16.50 -5.93
CA LEU A 130 -28.74 15.27 -5.42
C LEU A 130 -28.90 14.10 -6.40
N ASP A 131 -30.04 13.98 -7.08
CA ASP A 131 -30.25 12.97 -8.12
C ASP A 131 -29.46 13.27 -9.40
N ALA A 132 -29.32 14.55 -9.78
CA ALA A 132 -28.45 14.94 -10.88
C ALA A 132 -26.99 14.56 -10.60
N ALA A 133 -26.47 14.87 -9.40
CA ALA A 133 -25.15 14.43 -8.97
C ALA A 133 -25.03 12.90 -8.94
N ARG A 134 -26.07 12.18 -8.47
CA ARG A 134 -26.09 10.71 -8.43
C ARG A 134 -25.98 10.07 -9.81
N ARG A 135 -26.46 10.72 -10.88
CA ARG A 135 -26.34 10.19 -12.25
C ARG A 135 -24.90 10.11 -12.75
N HIS A 136 -23.99 10.88 -12.14
CA HIS A 136 -22.55 10.83 -12.41
C HIS A 136 -21.81 9.85 -11.49
N LEU A 137 -22.52 9.07 -10.67
CA LEU A 137 -21.93 8.01 -9.88
C LEU A 137 -21.70 6.78 -10.75
N ASP A 138 -20.54 6.73 -11.41
CA ASP A 138 -20.16 5.65 -12.34
C ASP A 138 -19.69 4.37 -11.64
N LEU A 139 -19.46 4.44 -10.33
CA LEU A 139 -18.95 3.34 -9.52
C LEU A 139 -19.84 3.07 -8.30
N ASP A 140 -19.96 1.80 -7.93
CA ASP A 140 -20.58 1.35 -6.69
C ASP A 140 -19.67 0.34 -5.99
N GLY A 141 -19.92 0.16 -4.70
CA GLY A 141 -19.06 -0.65 -3.87
C GLY A 141 -19.41 -0.54 -2.41
N GLU A 142 -18.84 -1.44 -1.60
CA GLU A 142 -19.05 -1.45 -0.17
C GLU A 142 -18.29 -0.29 0.50
N VAL A 143 -18.98 0.54 1.27
CA VAL A 143 -18.37 1.67 1.98
C VAL A 143 -17.94 1.24 3.37
N ILE A 144 -16.67 1.50 3.70
CA ILE A 144 -16.04 1.08 4.95
C ILE A 144 -15.40 2.29 5.66
N GLY A 145 -15.55 2.34 6.99
CA GLY A 145 -14.79 3.25 7.85
C GLY A 145 -13.41 2.69 8.20
N CYS A 146 -12.62 3.47 8.93
CA CYS A 146 -11.37 3.00 9.52
C CYS A 146 -11.66 2.47 10.94
N ASN A 147 -11.69 1.15 11.11
CA ASN A 147 -12.04 0.45 12.34
C ASN A 147 -11.34 -0.92 12.43
N ALA A 148 -11.70 -1.72 13.45
CA ALA A 148 -11.08 -3.03 13.71
C ALA A 148 -11.26 -4.05 12.57
N GLU A 149 -12.26 -3.89 11.70
CA GLU A 149 -12.55 -4.83 10.60
C GLU A 149 -11.89 -4.40 9.29
N THR A 150 -11.39 -3.16 9.20
CA THR A 150 -10.82 -2.58 7.99
C THR A 150 -9.73 -3.45 7.35
N PRO A 151 -8.73 -3.97 8.08
CA PRO A 151 -7.67 -4.79 7.47
C PRO A 151 -8.21 -6.04 6.77
N ALA A 152 -9.05 -6.81 7.46
CA ALA A 152 -9.64 -8.03 6.92
C ALA A 152 -10.54 -7.74 5.72
N ARG A 153 -11.36 -6.68 5.77
CA ARG A 153 -12.27 -6.32 4.67
C ARG A 153 -11.52 -5.88 3.42
N VAL A 154 -10.50 -5.03 3.57
CA VAL A 154 -9.68 -4.54 2.44
C VAL A 154 -8.92 -5.67 1.76
N VAL A 155 -8.23 -6.51 2.54
CA VAL A 155 -7.45 -7.63 1.99
C VAL A 155 -8.35 -8.69 1.38
N THR A 156 -9.47 -9.03 2.03
CA THR A 156 -10.44 -9.99 1.47
C THR A 156 -11.03 -9.47 0.17
N HIS A 157 -11.33 -8.18 0.07
CA HIS A 157 -11.83 -7.57 -1.17
C HIS A 157 -10.77 -7.64 -2.29
N ALA A 158 -9.54 -7.25 -1.99
CA ALA A 158 -8.45 -7.31 -2.97
C ALA A 158 -8.14 -8.76 -3.43
N TRP A 159 -8.17 -9.72 -2.51
CA TRP A 159 -8.03 -11.14 -2.83
C TRP A 159 -9.21 -11.65 -3.67
N LYS A 160 -10.46 -11.30 -3.33
CA LYS A 160 -11.64 -11.68 -4.12
C LYS A 160 -11.56 -11.16 -5.55
N ALA A 161 -11.13 -9.91 -5.73
CA ALA A 161 -10.91 -9.33 -7.06
C ALA A 161 -9.91 -10.18 -7.88
N ARG A 162 -8.75 -10.55 -7.30
CA ARG A 162 -7.80 -11.48 -7.95
C ARG A 162 -8.46 -12.82 -8.28
N GLN A 163 -9.20 -13.43 -7.35
CA GLN A 163 -9.83 -14.73 -7.58
C GLN A 163 -10.90 -14.67 -8.66
N ASP A 164 -11.67 -13.59 -8.75
CA ASP A 164 -12.67 -13.39 -9.79
C ASP A 164 -12.02 -13.22 -11.16
N ALA A 165 -10.89 -12.49 -11.23
CA ALA A 165 -10.07 -12.42 -12.44
C ALA A 165 -9.51 -13.78 -12.86
N LYS A 166 -9.01 -14.58 -11.91
CA LYS A 166 -8.57 -15.97 -12.16
C LYS A 166 -9.73 -16.84 -12.62
N ALA A 167 -10.89 -16.76 -11.97
CA ALA A 167 -12.09 -17.52 -12.32
C ALA A 167 -12.53 -17.24 -13.76
N ARG A 168 -12.47 -15.98 -14.22
CA ARG A 168 -12.77 -15.62 -15.62
C ARG A 168 -11.81 -16.27 -16.61
N ARG A 169 -10.50 -16.22 -16.34
CA ARG A 169 -9.47 -16.86 -17.19
C ARG A 169 -9.63 -18.39 -17.21
N PHE A 170 -9.81 -18.98 -16.03
CA PHE A 170 -10.07 -20.40 -15.83
C PHE A 170 -11.28 -20.86 -16.65
N ARG A 171 -12.45 -20.22 -16.46
CA ARG A 171 -13.69 -20.60 -17.16
C ARG A 171 -13.53 -20.47 -18.67
N LYS A 172 -12.91 -19.40 -19.16
CA LYS A 172 -12.65 -19.22 -20.59
C LYS A 172 -11.83 -20.37 -21.17
N ARG A 173 -10.76 -20.80 -20.50
CA ARG A 173 -9.90 -21.92 -20.95
C ARG A 173 -10.67 -23.25 -20.92
N VAL A 174 -11.31 -23.56 -19.80
CA VAL A 174 -12.04 -24.81 -19.59
C VAL A 174 -13.24 -24.94 -20.54
N GLU A 175 -14.05 -23.90 -20.69
CA GLU A 175 -15.21 -23.92 -21.60
C GLU A 175 -14.79 -24.08 -23.06
N SER A 176 -13.68 -23.45 -23.47
CA SER A 176 -13.10 -23.64 -24.81
C SER A 176 -12.68 -25.08 -25.06
N LEU A 177 -12.01 -25.72 -24.09
CA LEU A 177 -11.61 -27.12 -24.19
C LEU A 177 -12.82 -28.06 -24.21
N ILE A 178 -13.81 -27.84 -23.34
CA ILE A 178 -15.04 -28.63 -23.30
C ILE A 178 -15.77 -28.58 -24.64
N LEU A 179 -15.89 -27.39 -25.24
CA LEU A 179 -16.53 -27.21 -26.54
C LEU A 179 -15.79 -28.01 -27.62
N ARG A 180 -14.47 -27.79 -27.75
CA ARG A 180 -13.64 -28.44 -28.79
C ARG A 180 -13.63 -29.96 -28.66
N LEU A 181 -13.49 -30.50 -27.44
CA LEU A 181 -13.58 -31.94 -27.20
C LEU A 181 -14.97 -32.51 -27.51
N SER A 182 -16.03 -31.77 -27.15
CA SER A 182 -17.40 -32.17 -27.46
C SER A 182 -17.63 -32.21 -28.97
N ASP A 183 -17.06 -31.27 -29.72
CA ASP A 183 -17.17 -31.21 -31.18
C ASP A 183 -16.39 -32.35 -31.87
N ILE A 184 -15.24 -32.77 -31.33
CA ILE A 184 -14.54 -33.98 -31.78
C ILE A 184 -15.44 -35.21 -31.64
N LEU A 185 -16.06 -35.40 -30.47
CA LEU A 185 -16.98 -36.52 -30.25
C LEU A 185 -18.25 -36.44 -31.10
N LYS A 186 -18.81 -35.24 -31.30
CA LYS A 186 -19.97 -35.05 -32.18
C LYS A 186 -19.62 -35.36 -33.63
N SER A 187 -18.45 -34.93 -34.10
CA SER A 187 -17.97 -35.24 -35.46
C SER A 187 -17.82 -36.75 -35.68
N ASP A 188 -17.25 -37.47 -34.71
CA ASP A 188 -17.20 -38.93 -34.78
C ASP A 188 -18.58 -39.57 -34.71
N HIS A 189 -19.47 -39.09 -33.83
CA HIS A 189 -20.84 -39.60 -33.71
C HIS A 189 -21.65 -39.37 -34.98
N MET A 190 -21.51 -38.23 -35.66
CA MET A 190 -22.14 -38.00 -36.96
C MET A 190 -21.67 -39.01 -38.03
N LYS A 191 -20.48 -39.61 -37.87
CA LYS A 191 -19.99 -40.70 -38.74
C LYS A 191 -20.49 -42.09 -38.31
N SER A 192 -21.24 -42.21 -37.20
CA SER A 192 -21.65 -43.49 -36.61
C SER A 192 -22.92 -44.08 -37.24
N HIS A 193 -23.19 -45.38 -36.98
CA HIS A 193 -24.43 -46.05 -37.37
C HIS A 193 -25.66 -45.48 -36.66
N GLU A 194 -25.51 -45.05 -35.39
CA GLU A 194 -26.60 -44.47 -34.61
C GLU A 194 -27.08 -43.13 -35.19
N ALA A 195 -26.16 -42.28 -35.65
CA ALA A 195 -26.51 -40.99 -36.24
C ALA A 195 -27.11 -41.09 -37.66
N HIS A 196 -26.80 -42.15 -38.41
CA HIS A 196 -27.34 -42.42 -39.74
C HIS A 196 -28.55 -43.36 -39.74
N GLY A 197 -28.99 -43.84 -38.57
CA GLY A 197 -30.18 -44.66 -38.45
C GLY A 197 -31.44 -43.89 -38.85
N ALA A 198 -32.44 -44.59 -39.38
CA ALA A 198 -33.68 -43.99 -39.87
C ALA A 198 -34.38 -43.10 -38.83
N GLU A 199 -34.33 -43.48 -37.55
CA GLU A 199 -34.92 -42.72 -36.43
C GLU A 199 -34.19 -41.40 -36.14
N ALA A 200 -32.85 -41.41 -36.19
CA ALA A 200 -32.04 -40.21 -36.00
C ALA A 200 -32.19 -39.24 -37.18
N LEU A 201 -32.24 -39.75 -38.42
CA LEU A 201 -32.48 -38.97 -39.62
C LEU A 201 -33.88 -38.32 -39.61
N ALA A 202 -34.90 -39.07 -39.22
CA ALA A 202 -36.26 -38.57 -39.07
C ALA A 202 -36.38 -37.49 -37.98
N SER A 203 -35.61 -37.61 -36.89
CA SER A 203 -35.57 -36.60 -35.82
C SER A 203 -34.79 -35.34 -36.23
N ALA A 204 -33.75 -35.45 -37.06
CA ALA A 204 -32.90 -34.33 -37.46
C ALA A 204 -33.49 -33.52 -38.63
N MET A 205 -34.16 -34.17 -39.58
CA MET A 205 -34.77 -33.51 -40.75
C MET A 205 -36.22 -33.05 -40.50
N GLY A 206 -36.78 -33.37 -39.33
CA GLY A 206 -38.19 -33.19 -39.02
C GLY A 206 -39.03 -34.34 -39.58
N ARG A 207 -40.09 -34.73 -38.86
CA ARG A 207 -41.01 -35.76 -39.36
C ARG A 207 -41.68 -35.26 -40.64
N ASP A 208 -41.42 -35.94 -41.74
CA ASP A 208 -42.08 -35.68 -43.01
C ASP A 208 -43.59 -35.93 -42.85
N VAL A 209 -44.39 -34.88 -43.00
CA VAL A 209 -45.86 -34.97 -42.83
C VAL A 209 -46.51 -35.63 -44.04
N ASP A 210 -45.82 -35.60 -45.20
CA ASP A 210 -46.33 -36.08 -46.49
C ASP A 210 -45.77 -37.45 -46.93
N GLY A 211 -44.86 -38.05 -46.13
CA GLY A 211 -44.31 -39.39 -46.39
C GLY A 211 -43.47 -39.52 -47.65
N SER A 212 -42.88 -38.41 -48.11
CA SER A 212 -42.07 -38.31 -49.33
C SER A 212 -40.63 -38.83 -49.17
N ILE A 213 -40.10 -38.88 -47.96
CA ILE A 213 -38.74 -39.33 -47.64
C ILE A 213 -38.78 -40.71 -46.97
N ASP A 214 -38.21 -41.72 -47.64
CA ASP A 214 -37.93 -43.04 -47.07
C ASP A 214 -36.59 -43.01 -46.31
N PHE A 215 -36.66 -42.82 -45.00
CA PHE A 215 -35.49 -42.74 -44.12
C PHE A 215 -34.75 -44.08 -43.98
N ASP A 216 -35.41 -45.22 -44.23
CA ASP A 216 -34.77 -46.54 -44.22
C ASP A 216 -33.90 -46.73 -45.47
N ALA A 217 -34.41 -46.32 -46.64
CA ALA A 217 -33.64 -46.31 -47.87
C ALA A 217 -32.45 -45.33 -47.82
N LEU A 218 -32.66 -44.13 -47.22
CA LEU A 218 -31.61 -43.12 -47.06
C LEU A 218 -30.49 -43.58 -46.11
N SER A 219 -30.88 -44.20 -44.98
CA SER A 219 -29.96 -44.87 -44.05
C SER A 219 -29.10 -45.90 -44.80
N GLY A 220 -29.72 -46.80 -45.58
CA GLY A 220 -29.00 -47.83 -46.34
C GLY A 220 -28.05 -47.30 -47.42
N VAL A 221 -28.26 -46.08 -47.94
CA VAL A 221 -27.33 -45.41 -48.87
C VAL A 221 -26.14 -44.79 -48.13
N LEU A 222 -26.39 -44.12 -47.00
CA LEU A 222 -25.35 -43.52 -46.16
C LEU A 222 -24.45 -44.59 -45.53
N GLU A 223 -24.99 -45.77 -45.26
CA GLU A 223 -24.20 -46.94 -44.84
C GLU A 223 -23.19 -47.43 -45.89
N ARG A 224 -23.43 -47.18 -47.18
CA ARG A 224 -22.53 -47.61 -48.27
C ARG A 224 -21.44 -46.59 -48.57
N ALA A 225 -21.63 -45.32 -48.20
CA ALA A 225 -20.70 -44.21 -48.45
C ALA A 225 -19.73 -43.95 -47.27
N ARG A 226 -19.52 -44.94 -46.41
CA ARG A 226 -18.78 -44.81 -45.14
C ARG A 226 -17.31 -44.42 -45.33
N PRO A 227 -16.84 -43.37 -44.64
CA PRO A 227 -15.41 -43.19 -44.39
C PRO A 227 -14.92 -44.20 -43.33
N GLU A 228 -13.78 -44.87 -43.56
CA GLU A 228 -13.11 -45.75 -42.57
C GLU A 228 -12.47 -44.98 -41.40
N ASP A 229 -12.51 -43.66 -41.43
CA ASP A 229 -11.85 -42.75 -40.48
C ASP A 229 -12.69 -42.49 -39.21
N ARG A 230 -12.86 -43.55 -38.40
CA ARG A 230 -13.48 -43.52 -37.05
C ARG A 230 -12.42 -43.33 -35.97
N LEU A 231 -12.78 -42.67 -34.87
CA LEU A 231 -11.87 -42.54 -33.74
C LEU A 231 -11.68 -43.89 -33.01
N PRO A 232 -10.44 -44.26 -32.64
CA PRO A 232 -10.19 -45.44 -31.81
C PRO A 232 -10.95 -45.39 -30.47
N GLU A 233 -11.43 -46.53 -29.98
CA GLU A 233 -12.20 -46.59 -28.72
C GLU A 233 -11.45 -46.02 -27.53
N ASP A 234 -10.15 -46.26 -27.44
CA ASP A 234 -9.31 -45.74 -26.36
C ASP A 234 -9.20 -44.22 -26.39
N ARG A 235 -9.21 -43.62 -27.59
CA ARG A 235 -9.26 -42.16 -27.76
C ARG A 235 -10.61 -41.61 -27.31
N VAL A 236 -11.72 -42.26 -27.66
CA VAL A 236 -13.06 -41.86 -27.22
C VAL A 236 -13.19 -41.93 -25.69
N LYS A 237 -12.70 -43.02 -25.06
CA LYS A 237 -12.69 -43.17 -23.60
C LYS A 237 -11.89 -42.05 -22.93
N ARG A 238 -10.69 -41.75 -23.46
CA ARG A 238 -9.83 -40.69 -22.93
C ARG A 238 -10.47 -39.31 -23.05
N ILE A 239 -11.06 -38.96 -24.20
CA ILE A 239 -11.77 -37.68 -24.39
C ILE A 239 -12.98 -37.57 -23.45
N ARG A 240 -13.75 -38.65 -23.27
CA ARG A 240 -14.89 -38.67 -22.33
C ARG A 240 -14.45 -38.46 -20.89
N HIS A 241 -13.37 -39.12 -20.47
CA HIS A 241 -12.80 -38.94 -19.13
C HIS A 241 -12.31 -37.51 -18.90
N ALA A 242 -11.58 -36.93 -19.86
CA ALA A 242 -11.15 -35.53 -19.78
C ALA A 242 -12.34 -34.56 -19.73
N LEU A 243 -13.39 -34.80 -20.52
CA LEU A 243 -14.63 -34.02 -20.47
C LEU A 243 -15.33 -34.11 -19.12
N GLU A 244 -15.39 -35.29 -18.50
CA GLU A 244 -15.98 -35.48 -17.18
C GLU A 244 -15.23 -34.67 -16.12
N ALA A 245 -13.90 -34.80 -16.06
CA ALA A 245 -13.06 -34.06 -15.11
C ALA A 245 -13.15 -32.53 -15.29
N LEU A 246 -13.17 -32.04 -16.54
CA LEU A 246 -13.31 -30.61 -16.84
C LEU A 246 -14.70 -30.07 -16.50
N ARG A 247 -15.77 -30.86 -16.72
CA ARG A 247 -17.15 -30.45 -16.42
C ARG A 247 -17.44 -30.50 -14.92
N CYS A 248 -16.88 -31.45 -14.18
CA CYS A 248 -17.11 -31.73 -12.76
C CYS A 248 -16.09 -31.03 -11.84
N GLN A 249 -15.50 -29.90 -12.26
CA GLN A 249 -14.44 -29.25 -11.47
C GLN A 249 -14.98 -28.55 -10.20
N PRO A 250 -14.33 -28.73 -9.04
CA PRO A 250 -14.79 -28.18 -7.74
C PRO A 250 -14.18 -26.83 -7.34
N PHE A 251 -13.39 -26.16 -8.19
CA PHE A 251 -12.56 -25.01 -7.81
C PHE A 251 -13.30 -23.67 -7.82
N PHE A 252 -13.82 -23.25 -8.98
CA PHE A 252 -14.50 -21.95 -9.15
C PHE A 252 -16.03 -22.07 -9.31
N GLY A 253 -16.59 -23.27 -9.09
CA GLY A 253 -17.99 -23.58 -9.32
C GLY A 253 -18.41 -23.58 -10.81
N PRO A 254 -19.67 -23.92 -11.11
CA PRO A 254 -20.11 -24.12 -12.48
C PRO A 254 -20.15 -22.79 -13.28
N GLY A 255 -19.40 -22.73 -14.38
CA GLY A 255 -19.60 -21.83 -15.52
C GLY A 255 -20.69 -22.33 -16.49
N ARG A 256 -20.72 -21.80 -17.71
CA ARG A 256 -21.77 -22.10 -18.72
C ARG A 256 -21.72 -23.52 -19.23
N ALA A 257 -20.53 -24.08 -19.42
CA ALA A 257 -20.33 -25.42 -19.99
C ALA A 257 -19.91 -26.49 -18.96
N SER A 258 -19.73 -26.10 -17.70
CA SER A 258 -19.43 -27.00 -16.57
C SER A 258 -20.68 -27.18 -15.69
N GLN A 259 -20.70 -28.23 -14.87
CA GLN A 259 -21.86 -28.59 -14.06
C GLN A 259 -21.43 -28.79 -12.60
N SER A 260 -22.37 -28.67 -11.66
CA SER A 260 -22.10 -29.04 -10.28
C SER A 260 -21.80 -30.54 -10.20
N CYS A 261 -20.69 -30.88 -9.56
CA CYS A 261 -20.27 -32.26 -9.48
C CYS A 261 -21.18 -33.03 -8.50
N PRO A 262 -21.73 -34.21 -8.86
CA PRO A 262 -22.60 -34.95 -7.94
C PRO A 262 -21.89 -35.34 -6.63
N LYS A 263 -20.59 -35.63 -6.71
CA LYS A 263 -19.74 -35.91 -5.54
C LYS A 263 -19.48 -34.67 -4.69
N ARG A 264 -19.58 -33.47 -5.28
CA ARG A 264 -19.25 -32.20 -4.65
C ARG A 264 -20.08 -31.05 -5.24
N PRO A 265 -21.28 -30.79 -4.68
CA PRO A 265 -22.21 -29.82 -5.26
C PRO A 265 -21.75 -28.36 -5.03
N GLU A 266 -21.01 -28.10 -3.96
CA GLU A 266 -20.49 -26.79 -3.61
C GLU A 266 -18.99 -26.64 -3.93
N PRO A 267 -18.55 -25.49 -4.46
CA PRO A 267 -17.13 -25.21 -4.69
C PRO A 267 -16.31 -25.20 -3.40
N TYR A 268 -15.01 -25.41 -3.53
CA TYR A 268 -14.07 -25.28 -2.42
C TYR A 268 -14.02 -23.86 -1.85
N ASN A 269 -14.05 -23.72 -0.52
CA ASN A 269 -13.73 -22.45 0.15
C ASN A 269 -12.20 -22.27 0.28
N TYR A 270 -11.70 -21.08 -0.02
CA TYR A 270 -10.26 -20.75 0.04
C TYR A 270 -9.93 -19.67 1.08
N THR A 271 -10.89 -19.28 1.91
CA THR A 271 -10.64 -18.38 3.04
C THR A 271 -10.56 -19.16 4.35
N PHE A 272 -9.56 -18.85 5.17
CA PHE A 272 -9.27 -19.55 6.41
C PHE A 272 -8.91 -18.57 7.53
N THR A 273 -9.13 -18.97 8.78
CA THR A 273 -8.68 -18.25 9.99
C THR A 273 -7.55 -18.97 10.72
N SER A 274 -7.08 -20.09 10.14
CA SER A 274 -5.99 -20.92 10.66
C SER A 274 -5.14 -21.41 9.49
N VAL A 275 -3.82 -21.41 9.68
CA VAL A 275 -2.84 -21.96 8.73
C VAL A 275 -2.96 -23.49 8.71
N SER A 276 -3.17 -24.10 9.87
CA SER A 276 -3.36 -25.56 9.98
C SER A 276 -4.52 -26.05 9.10
N ASP A 277 -5.66 -25.36 9.16
CA ASP A 277 -6.83 -25.71 8.35
C ASP A 277 -6.58 -25.49 6.86
N ALA A 278 -5.90 -24.42 6.50
CA ALA A 278 -5.53 -24.14 5.11
C ALA A 278 -4.61 -25.23 4.53
N LEU A 279 -3.58 -25.65 5.28
CA LEU A 279 -2.67 -26.72 4.86
C LEU A 279 -3.36 -28.09 4.78
N ASN A 280 -4.25 -28.40 5.72
CA ASN A 280 -5.05 -29.62 5.66
C ASN A 280 -5.99 -29.62 4.46
N ALA A 281 -6.63 -28.48 4.19
CA ALA A 281 -7.47 -28.31 3.02
C ALA A 281 -6.67 -28.44 1.72
N HIS A 282 -5.47 -27.89 1.65
CA HIS A 282 -4.58 -28.04 0.50
C HIS A 282 -4.25 -29.51 0.23
N ARG A 283 -3.80 -30.25 1.26
CA ARG A 283 -3.49 -31.70 1.14
C ARG A 283 -4.71 -32.52 0.73
N ALA A 284 -5.89 -32.22 1.28
CA ALA A 284 -7.12 -32.92 0.95
C ALA A 284 -7.60 -32.66 -0.50
N ARG A 285 -7.20 -31.52 -1.09
CA ARG A 285 -7.58 -31.09 -2.45
C ARG A 285 -6.59 -31.52 -3.52
N LEU A 286 -5.36 -31.89 -3.14
CA LEU A 286 -4.29 -32.23 -4.06
C LEU A 286 -4.68 -33.32 -5.09
N PRO A 287 -5.38 -34.41 -4.72
CA PRO A 287 -5.82 -35.40 -5.72
C PRO A 287 -6.71 -34.82 -6.81
N ASP A 288 -7.67 -33.95 -6.46
CA ASP A 288 -8.56 -33.31 -7.42
C ASP A 288 -7.81 -32.33 -8.32
N VAL A 289 -6.81 -31.62 -7.76
CA VAL A 289 -5.92 -30.72 -8.52
C VAL A 289 -5.11 -31.51 -9.56
N LEU A 290 -4.54 -32.64 -9.17
CA LEU A 290 -3.77 -33.51 -10.07
C LEU A 290 -4.66 -34.11 -11.15
N GLU A 291 -5.85 -34.61 -10.79
CA GLU A 291 -6.80 -35.15 -11.77
C GLU A 291 -7.22 -34.09 -12.80
N PHE A 292 -7.54 -32.89 -12.34
CA PHE A 292 -7.97 -31.79 -13.21
C PHE A 292 -6.84 -31.31 -14.14
N THR A 293 -5.65 -31.07 -13.62
CA THR A 293 -4.51 -30.57 -14.41
C THR A 293 -4.04 -31.59 -15.44
N LYS A 294 -4.02 -32.88 -15.06
CA LYS A 294 -3.82 -33.99 -15.99
C LYS A 294 -4.88 -34.00 -17.09
N ALA A 295 -6.17 -33.93 -16.72
CA ALA A 295 -7.27 -33.91 -17.68
C ALA A 295 -7.20 -32.70 -18.64
N MET A 296 -6.81 -31.53 -18.13
CA MET A 296 -6.62 -30.33 -18.94
C MET A 296 -5.48 -30.50 -19.96
N THR A 297 -4.34 -31.07 -19.53
CA THR A 297 -3.20 -31.32 -20.43
C THR A 297 -3.54 -32.36 -21.50
N VAL A 298 -4.24 -33.44 -21.11
CA VAL A 298 -4.77 -34.44 -22.05
C VAL A 298 -5.74 -33.79 -23.06
N ALA A 299 -6.65 -32.94 -22.58
CA ALA A 299 -7.60 -32.24 -23.43
C ALA A 299 -6.90 -31.35 -24.47
N GLU A 300 -5.87 -30.61 -24.08
CA GLU A 300 -5.09 -29.77 -24.99
C GLU A 300 -4.38 -30.61 -26.07
N LEU A 301 -3.75 -31.71 -25.68
CA LEU A 301 -3.08 -32.63 -26.62
C LEU A 301 -4.07 -33.30 -27.58
N GLU A 302 -5.28 -33.62 -27.13
CA GLU A 302 -6.32 -34.21 -27.97
C GLU A 302 -6.90 -33.22 -28.97
N VAL A 303 -7.19 -31.99 -28.53
CA VAL A 303 -7.69 -30.90 -29.38
C VAL A 303 -6.69 -30.55 -30.47
N ASP A 304 -5.39 -30.54 -30.15
CA ASP A 304 -4.32 -30.29 -31.10
C ASP A 304 -3.97 -31.52 -31.97
N ASN A 305 -4.60 -32.67 -31.73
CA ASN A 305 -4.29 -33.95 -32.37
C ASN A 305 -2.81 -34.37 -32.22
N LYS A 306 -2.18 -33.99 -31.11
CA LYS A 306 -0.78 -34.28 -30.77
C LYS A 306 -0.62 -35.45 -29.79
N TYR A 307 -1.72 -35.98 -29.26
CA TYR A 307 -1.65 -37.06 -28.28
C TYR A 307 -1.09 -38.36 -28.89
N ARG A 308 0.01 -38.86 -28.31
CA ARG A 308 0.65 -40.12 -28.69
C ARG A 308 0.61 -41.09 -27.50
N PRO A 309 -0.20 -42.16 -27.54
CA PRO A 309 -0.35 -43.11 -26.42
C PRO A 309 0.98 -43.65 -25.91
N GLU A 310 1.87 -44.07 -26.82
CA GLU A 310 3.19 -44.64 -26.50
C GLU A 310 4.10 -43.69 -25.70
N LEU A 311 3.97 -42.38 -25.90
CA LEU A 311 4.79 -41.37 -25.24
C LEU A 311 4.10 -40.78 -24.00
N HIS A 312 2.80 -40.52 -24.09
CA HIS A 312 2.08 -39.75 -23.09
C HIS A 312 1.46 -40.62 -21.98
N ASP A 313 1.01 -41.85 -22.29
CA ASP A 313 0.42 -42.71 -21.27
C ASP A 313 1.40 -43.03 -20.13
N PRO A 314 2.70 -43.34 -20.39
CA PRO A 314 3.68 -43.57 -19.32
C PRO A 314 3.95 -42.33 -18.46
N VAL A 315 3.94 -41.13 -19.07
CA VAL A 315 4.13 -39.85 -18.36
C VAL A 315 2.93 -39.59 -17.46
N PHE A 316 1.72 -39.67 -18.00
CA PHE A 316 0.50 -39.44 -17.23
C PHE A 316 0.21 -40.51 -16.17
N ALA A 317 0.78 -41.72 -16.29
CA ALA A 317 0.68 -42.75 -15.27
C ALA A 317 1.49 -42.41 -14.00
N ARG A 318 2.52 -41.56 -14.11
CA ARG A 318 3.39 -41.13 -13.01
C ARG A 318 3.16 -39.68 -12.59
N PHE A 319 2.17 -39.01 -13.18
CA PHE A 319 1.89 -37.59 -12.96
C PHE A 319 1.61 -37.31 -11.49
N ASP A 320 2.44 -36.47 -10.87
CA ASP A 320 2.33 -36.09 -9.46
C ASP A 320 2.47 -34.57 -9.25
N GLU A 321 2.57 -34.14 -7.99
CA GLU A 321 2.67 -32.72 -7.61
C GLU A 321 3.89 -32.03 -8.23
N SER A 322 4.98 -32.75 -8.49
CA SER A 322 6.20 -32.18 -9.06
C SER A 322 6.07 -31.84 -10.55
N ASP A 323 5.08 -32.41 -11.23
CA ASP A 323 4.79 -32.13 -12.65
C ASP A 323 3.91 -30.88 -12.85
N LEU A 324 3.42 -30.25 -11.77
CA LEU A 324 2.61 -29.05 -11.85
C LEU A 324 3.44 -27.84 -12.29
N THR A 325 3.04 -27.24 -13.41
CA THR A 325 3.67 -26.01 -13.91
C THR A 325 3.15 -24.78 -13.17
N ALA A 326 3.97 -23.72 -13.10
CA ALA A 326 3.58 -22.44 -12.51
C ALA A 326 2.31 -21.84 -13.18
N GLU A 327 2.16 -22.00 -14.49
CA GLU A 327 0.97 -21.54 -15.22
C GLU A 327 -0.31 -22.30 -14.80
N GLN A 328 -0.20 -23.62 -14.61
CA GLN A 328 -1.33 -24.43 -14.14
C GLN A 328 -1.71 -24.10 -12.70
N MET A 329 -0.72 -23.82 -11.84
CA MET A 329 -0.96 -23.38 -10.48
C MET A 329 -1.58 -21.97 -10.43
N ASP A 330 -1.14 -21.03 -11.26
CA ASP A 330 -1.71 -19.69 -11.31
C ASP A 330 -3.18 -19.72 -11.78
N LEU A 331 -3.54 -20.67 -12.63
CA LEU A 331 -4.92 -20.86 -13.08
C LEU A 331 -5.88 -21.25 -11.94
N LEU A 332 -5.38 -21.87 -10.87
CA LEU A 332 -6.17 -22.37 -9.75
C LEU A 332 -6.36 -21.31 -8.64
N PRO A 333 -7.40 -21.45 -7.79
CA PRO A 333 -7.60 -20.53 -6.68
C PRO A 333 -6.49 -20.64 -5.63
N SER A 334 -6.03 -19.50 -5.10
CA SER A 334 -5.05 -19.45 -4.01
C SER A 334 -5.71 -19.22 -2.65
N ALA A 335 -5.13 -19.76 -1.57
CA ALA A 335 -5.71 -19.63 -0.22
C ALA A 335 -5.44 -18.25 0.39
N LEU A 336 -6.46 -17.66 1.04
CA LEU A 336 -6.35 -16.50 1.93
C LEU A 336 -6.46 -16.96 3.39
N ILE A 337 -5.48 -16.61 4.20
CA ILE A 337 -5.45 -16.93 5.63
C ILE A 337 -5.46 -15.62 6.41
N CYS A 338 -6.51 -15.37 7.20
CA CYS A 338 -6.66 -14.17 8.02
C CYS A 338 -6.39 -14.50 9.48
N LEU A 339 -5.23 -14.06 9.98
CA LEU A 339 -4.81 -14.17 11.37
C LEU A 339 -4.93 -12.81 12.06
N ARG A 340 -5.17 -12.82 13.37
CA ARG A 340 -5.27 -11.63 14.20
C ARG A 340 -4.39 -11.78 15.42
N ASP A 341 -3.37 -10.95 15.53
CA ASP A 341 -2.42 -10.98 16.63
C ASP A 341 -3.10 -10.77 17.99
N GLY A 342 -2.61 -11.47 19.02
CA GLY A 342 -3.22 -11.52 20.36
C GLY A 342 -4.54 -12.31 20.47
N VAL A 343 -5.19 -12.65 19.35
CA VAL A 343 -6.40 -13.50 19.30
C VAL A 343 -6.07 -14.90 18.78
N THR A 344 -5.30 -14.96 17.70
CA THR A 344 -4.78 -16.19 17.12
C THR A 344 -3.67 -16.77 17.99
N VAL A 345 -3.68 -18.09 18.18
CA VAL A 345 -2.64 -18.80 18.94
C VAL A 345 -1.28 -18.63 18.26
N SER A 346 -0.23 -18.30 19.02
CA SER A 346 1.11 -17.99 18.47
C SER A 346 1.70 -19.11 17.60
N ALA A 347 1.32 -20.38 17.85
CA ALA A 347 1.71 -21.51 17.01
C ALA A 347 1.23 -21.38 15.56
N GLU A 348 0.06 -20.78 15.32
CA GLU A 348 -0.44 -20.55 13.96
C GLU A 348 0.36 -19.47 13.24
N ILE A 349 0.82 -18.44 13.96
CA ILE A 349 1.72 -17.42 13.40
C ILE A 349 3.03 -18.07 12.99
N ALA A 350 3.64 -18.91 13.85
CA ALA A 350 4.87 -19.64 13.49
C ALA A 350 4.68 -20.53 12.24
N ARG A 351 3.58 -21.27 12.18
CA ARG A 351 3.22 -22.09 11.01
C ARG A 351 3.01 -21.26 9.75
N ALA A 352 2.56 -20.01 9.86
CA ALA A 352 2.47 -19.12 8.70
C ALA A 352 3.85 -18.89 8.09
N TYR A 353 4.90 -18.64 8.90
CA TYR A 353 6.26 -18.46 8.41
C TYR A 353 6.82 -19.73 7.78
N GLU A 354 6.53 -20.90 8.37
CA GLU A 354 6.90 -22.19 7.76
C GLU A 354 6.24 -22.35 6.37
N ALA A 355 4.96 -22.03 6.27
CA ALA A 355 4.22 -22.14 5.01
C ALA A 355 4.71 -21.13 3.94
N LEU A 356 5.07 -19.91 4.35
CA LEU A 356 5.71 -18.91 3.48
C LEU A 356 7.09 -19.40 3.02
N ALA A 357 7.90 -19.96 3.92
CA ALA A 357 9.23 -20.48 3.60
C ALA A 357 9.17 -21.66 2.60
N CYS A 358 8.13 -22.49 2.67
CA CYS A 358 7.90 -23.59 1.73
C CYS A 358 7.51 -23.13 0.31
N GLY A 359 7.29 -21.83 0.08
CA GLY A 359 6.96 -21.31 -1.25
C GLY A 359 5.53 -21.62 -1.72
N LEU A 360 4.64 -22.01 -0.80
CA LEU A 360 3.25 -22.31 -1.14
C LEU A 360 2.56 -21.01 -1.63
N PRO A 361 1.70 -21.08 -2.67
CA PRO A 361 0.97 -19.92 -3.20
C PRO A 361 -0.19 -19.52 -2.27
N ILE A 362 0.16 -19.05 -1.07
CA ILE A 362 -0.76 -18.61 -0.03
C ILE A 362 -0.64 -17.11 0.21
N THR A 363 -1.76 -16.49 0.51
CA THR A 363 -1.83 -15.10 0.97
C THR A 363 -2.17 -15.09 2.44
N VAL A 364 -1.29 -14.57 3.27
CA VAL A 364 -1.47 -14.47 4.72
C VAL A 364 -1.69 -13.01 5.11
N LEU A 365 -2.79 -12.73 5.78
CA LEU A 365 -3.00 -11.49 6.53
C LEU A 365 -2.70 -11.75 8.00
N ILE A 366 -1.83 -10.94 8.60
CA ILE A 366 -1.71 -10.80 10.05
C ILE A 366 -2.18 -9.39 10.42
N GLN A 367 -3.37 -9.31 11.01
CA GLN A 367 -3.87 -8.07 11.58
C GLN A 367 -3.26 -7.87 12.97
N VAL A 368 -2.69 -6.69 13.21
CA VAL A 368 -2.16 -6.28 14.51
C VAL A 368 -3.06 -5.21 15.10
N ASP A 369 -3.45 -5.36 16.37
CA ASP A 369 -4.27 -4.38 17.10
C ASP A 369 -3.55 -3.76 18.29
N ASP A 370 -2.51 -4.39 18.81
CA ASP A 370 -1.74 -3.93 19.96
C ASP A 370 -0.25 -3.90 19.65
N LEU A 371 0.29 -2.69 19.46
CA LEU A 371 1.70 -2.49 19.14
C LEU A 371 2.59 -2.38 20.37
N LEU A 372 2.02 -1.99 21.51
CA LEU A 372 2.77 -1.69 22.73
C LEU A 372 2.84 -2.88 23.69
N GLY A 373 1.95 -3.86 23.50
CA GLY A 373 1.91 -5.07 24.31
C GLY A 373 1.48 -4.84 25.76
N PRO A 374 1.31 -5.92 26.54
CA PRO A 374 0.85 -5.82 27.92
C PRO A 374 1.91 -5.21 28.83
N THR A 375 1.47 -4.41 29.80
CA THR A 375 2.32 -3.90 30.89
C THR A 375 2.11 -4.67 32.21
N ALA A 376 1.27 -5.71 32.21
CA ALA A 376 0.95 -6.52 33.39
C ALA A 376 1.01 -8.04 33.04
N PRO A 377 1.84 -8.85 33.74
CA PRO A 377 2.85 -8.43 34.71
C PRO A 377 3.86 -7.47 34.07
N GLU A 378 4.53 -6.66 34.88
CA GLU A 378 5.44 -5.65 34.36
C GLU A 378 6.61 -6.30 33.60
N PRO A 379 6.76 -6.02 32.29
CA PRO A 379 7.81 -6.64 31.52
C PRO A 379 9.17 -6.07 31.93
N PRO A 380 10.25 -6.88 31.83
CA PRO A 380 11.62 -6.41 31.96
C PRO A 380 11.90 -5.18 31.07
N ARG A 381 12.84 -4.33 31.50
CA ARG A 381 13.21 -3.08 30.80
C ARG A 381 13.50 -3.26 29.31
N ASN A 382 14.19 -4.34 28.95
CA ASN A 382 14.57 -4.66 27.58
C ASN A 382 13.43 -5.18 26.68
N SER A 383 12.31 -5.64 27.26
CA SER A 383 11.12 -6.09 26.53
C SER A 383 9.92 -5.16 26.69
N PHE A 384 10.04 -4.09 27.48
CA PHE A 384 9.02 -3.07 27.62
C PHE A 384 8.72 -2.42 26.25
N GLY A 385 7.45 -2.36 25.85
CA GLY A 385 7.07 -1.85 24.52
C GLY A 385 7.52 -2.72 23.33
N ALA A 386 8.05 -3.92 23.57
CA ALA A 386 8.37 -4.87 22.50
C ALA A 386 7.10 -5.65 22.09
N GLY A 387 6.21 -5.00 21.36
CA GLY A 387 5.05 -5.66 20.73
C GLY A 387 5.44 -6.47 19.49
N THR A 388 4.45 -6.79 18.65
CA THR A 388 4.58 -7.65 17.46
C THR A 388 5.02 -6.90 16.19
N THR A 389 5.58 -5.70 16.34
CA THR A 389 6.00 -4.78 15.27
C THR A 389 7.08 -5.35 14.33
N ARG A 390 7.66 -6.52 14.65
CA ARG A 390 8.79 -7.11 13.92
C ARG A 390 8.40 -8.25 12.97
N LEU A 391 7.12 -8.62 12.90
CA LEU A 391 6.67 -9.75 12.06
C LEU A 391 7.05 -9.55 10.59
N ALA A 392 6.63 -8.46 9.97
CA ALA A 392 6.93 -8.22 8.55
C ALA A 392 8.43 -8.22 8.26
N SER A 393 9.25 -7.61 9.13
CA SER A 393 10.71 -7.57 8.96
C SER A 393 11.35 -8.96 9.00
N MET A 394 10.83 -9.88 9.83
CA MET A 394 11.29 -11.27 9.84
C MET A 394 10.95 -12.00 8.54
N ALA A 395 9.80 -11.71 7.94
CA ALA A 395 9.36 -12.35 6.70
C ALA A 395 10.21 -11.94 5.49
N MET A 396 10.77 -10.72 5.48
CA MET A 396 11.71 -10.29 4.42
C MET A 396 12.93 -11.21 4.35
N GLY A 397 13.37 -11.76 5.49
CA GLY A 397 14.50 -12.69 5.56
C GLY A 397 14.25 -14.02 4.82
N LEU A 398 13.00 -14.35 4.48
CA LEU A 398 12.68 -15.54 3.69
C LEU A 398 13.06 -15.39 2.21
N ASN A 399 13.19 -14.16 1.70
CA ASN A 399 13.64 -13.83 0.33
C ASN A 399 12.80 -14.45 -0.82
N ASN A 400 11.66 -15.08 -0.51
CA ASN A 400 10.75 -15.69 -1.48
C ASN A 400 9.29 -15.19 -1.36
N ALA A 401 8.97 -14.48 -0.27
CA ALA A 401 7.63 -13.99 0.01
C ALA A 401 7.54 -12.48 -0.22
N PHE A 402 6.45 -12.04 -0.87
CA PHE A 402 6.10 -10.64 -0.90
C PHE A 402 5.68 -10.19 0.51
N VAL A 403 6.21 -9.07 0.99
CA VAL A 403 5.85 -8.52 2.31
C VAL A 403 5.26 -7.13 2.15
N PHE A 404 4.12 -6.92 2.79
CA PHE A 404 3.44 -5.64 2.88
C PHE A 404 3.21 -5.31 4.34
N GLN A 405 3.75 -4.20 4.82
CA GLN A 405 3.40 -3.65 6.14
C GLN A 405 2.74 -2.29 5.97
N ALA A 406 1.54 -2.11 6.51
CA ALA A 406 0.88 -0.80 6.52
C ALA A 406 -0.06 -0.57 7.69
N ALA A 407 -0.13 0.66 8.17
CA ALA A 407 -1.21 1.12 9.03
C ALA A 407 -2.51 1.31 8.23
N SER A 408 -3.69 1.09 8.84
CA SER A 408 -4.99 1.29 8.20
C SER A 408 -5.13 2.66 7.52
N ALA A 409 -4.61 3.73 8.12
CA ALA A 409 -4.59 5.07 7.53
C ALA A 409 -3.88 5.16 6.16
N HIS A 410 -2.92 4.27 5.88
CA HIS A 410 -2.10 4.29 4.66
C HIS A 410 -2.56 3.31 3.57
N LEU A 411 -3.58 2.48 3.83
CA LEU A 411 -4.04 1.45 2.86
C LEU A 411 -4.44 2.01 1.51
N PHE A 412 -5.08 3.19 1.48
CA PHE A 412 -5.40 3.86 0.20
C PHE A 412 -4.14 4.33 -0.53
N ARG A 413 -3.20 4.98 0.16
CA ARG A 413 -1.94 5.47 -0.44
C ARG A 413 -1.10 4.33 -0.99
N MET A 414 -1.16 3.17 -0.33
CA MET A 414 -0.46 1.96 -0.73
C MET A 414 -1.29 1.01 -1.59
N CYS A 415 -2.45 1.43 -2.13
CA CYS A 415 -3.34 0.54 -2.88
C CYS A 415 -2.66 -0.12 -4.10
N ARG A 416 -1.72 0.58 -4.75
CA ARG A 416 -0.92 0.01 -5.85
C ARG A 416 -0.02 -1.12 -5.36
N ALA A 417 0.63 -0.94 -4.21
CA ALA A 417 1.50 -1.94 -3.61
C ALA A 417 0.71 -3.13 -3.05
N LEU A 418 -0.46 -2.88 -2.46
CA LEU A 418 -1.44 -3.91 -2.10
C LEU A 418 -1.81 -4.77 -3.32
N ARG A 419 -2.13 -4.14 -4.45
CA ARG A 419 -2.44 -4.86 -5.70
C ARG A 419 -1.25 -5.68 -6.19
N ARG A 420 -0.03 -5.12 -6.21
CA ARG A 420 1.17 -5.88 -6.59
C ARG A 420 1.37 -7.12 -5.73
N GLY A 421 1.22 -6.99 -4.41
CA GLY A 421 1.31 -8.13 -3.50
C GLY A 421 0.21 -9.15 -3.71
N MET A 422 -0.99 -8.71 -4.09
CA MET A 422 -2.05 -9.63 -4.47
C MET A 422 -1.68 -10.34 -5.76
N ASP A 423 -1.15 -9.66 -6.77
CA ASP A 423 -0.81 -10.24 -8.07
C ASP A 423 0.48 -11.09 -8.04
N TYR A 424 1.25 -11.07 -6.95
CA TYR A 424 2.43 -11.90 -6.79
C TYR A 424 2.10 -13.40 -6.87
N ASP A 425 2.90 -14.14 -7.63
CA ASP A 425 2.70 -15.56 -7.92
C ASP A 425 3.13 -16.47 -6.75
N GLY A 426 4.03 -15.99 -5.89
CA GLY A 426 4.51 -16.71 -4.72
C GLY A 426 3.73 -16.42 -3.44
N PRO A 427 4.28 -16.84 -2.28
CA PRO A 427 3.70 -16.53 -0.98
C PRO A 427 3.68 -15.03 -0.70
N ALA A 428 2.61 -14.53 -0.09
CA ALA A 428 2.49 -13.12 0.29
C ALA A 428 2.06 -12.94 1.75
N LEU A 429 2.71 -12.03 2.46
CA LEU A 429 2.38 -11.63 3.82
C LEU A 429 1.93 -10.16 3.86
N PHE A 430 0.73 -9.93 4.37
CA PHE A 430 0.16 -8.61 4.66
C PHE A 430 0.09 -8.43 6.18
N CYS A 431 0.92 -7.57 6.74
CA CYS A 431 0.90 -7.18 8.14
C CYS A 431 0.25 -5.80 8.26
N ILE A 432 -0.96 -5.73 8.84
CA ILE A 432 -1.73 -4.48 8.86
C ILE A 432 -2.12 -4.10 10.28
N TYR A 433 -1.74 -2.90 10.71
CA TYR A 433 -2.16 -2.34 12.00
C TYR A 433 -3.53 -1.67 11.88
N SER A 434 -4.52 -2.16 12.65
CA SER A 434 -5.90 -1.70 12.54
C SER A 434 -6.14 -0.29 13.09
N GLY A 435 -5.34 0.14 14.09
CA GLY A 435 -5.60 1.35 14.89
C GLY A 435 -6.71 1.18 15.94
N ALA A 436 -7.38 0.03 16.01
CA ALA A 436 -8.49 -0.21 16.92
C ALA A 436 -8.00 -0.84 18.25
N THR A 437 -7.03 -0.19 18.89
CA THR A 437 -6.41 -0.69 20.13
C THR A 437 -7.36 -0.50 21.33
N PRO A 438 -7.80 -1.57 22.02
CA PRO A 438 -8.81 -1.46 23.08
C PRO A 438 -8.39 -0.63 24.31
N SER A 439 -7.09 -0.54 24.58
CA SER A 439 -6.53 0.23 25.71
C SER A 439 -6.47 1.74 25.45
N VAL A 440 -6.63 2.19 24.19
CA VAL A 440 -6.61 3.60 23.81
C VAL A 440 -8.05 4.10 23.66
N ARG A 441 -8.48 5.00 24.55
CA ARG A 441 -9.87 5.48 24.61
C ARG A 441 -10.03 6.87 24.02
N GLY A 442 -11.07 7.01 23.18
CA GLY A 442 -11.52 8.28 22.60
C GLY A 442 -10.57 8.90 21.55
N VAL A 443 -9.61 8.12 21.04
CA VAL A 443 -8.88 8.41 19.81
C VAL A 443 -9.49 7.56 18.69
N ALA A 444 -9.81 8.17 17.56
CA ALA A 444 -10.34 7.42 16.41
C ALA A 444 -9.28 6.46 15.84
N PRO A 445 -9.64 5.25 15.39
CA PRO A 445 -8.68 4.28 14.86
C PRO A 445 -7.83 4.82 13.70
N TYR A 446 -8.40 5.69 12.86
CA TYR A 446 -7.65 6.36 11.80
C TYR A 446 -6.46 7.17 12.35
N VAL A 447 -6.72 8.04 13.34
CA VAL A 447 -5.70 8.90 13.96
C VAL A 447 -4.64 8.07 14.65
N LEU A 448 -5.04 7.06 15.42
CA LEU A 448 -4.09 6.17 16.10
C LEU A 448 -3.23 5.38 15.11
N SER A 449 -3.82 4.89 14.01
CA SER A 449 -3.07 4.19 12.96
C SER A 449 -2.08 5.10 12.22
N ALA A 450 -2.45 6.36 11.94
CA ALA A 450 -1.53 7.33 11.36
C ALA A 450 -0.39 7.68 12.33
N ALA A 451 -0.71 7.89 13.61
CA ALA A 451 0.26 8.15 14.66
C ALA A 451 1.27 7.01 14.81
N ALA A 452 0.85 5.74 14.69
CA ALA A 452 1.77 4.61 14.75
C ALA A 452 2.84 4.63 13.64
N THR A 453 2.49 5.11 12.44
CA THR A 453 3.46 5.33 11.35
C THR A 453 4.44 6.44 11.71
N GLU A 454 3.93 7.60 12.16
CA GLU A 454 4.76 8.77 12.45
C GLU A 454 5.69 8.55 13.63
N ALA A 455 5.22 7.87 14.69
CA ALA A 455 6.04 7.48 15.83
C ALA A 455 6.98 6.30 15.55
N ARG A 456 7.14 5.90 14.28
CA ARG A 456 7.98 4.78 13.81
C ARG A 456 7.69 3.42 14.45
N VAL A 457 6.60 3.29 15.21
CA VAL A 457 6.19 2.04 15.88
C VAL A 457 5.74 1.01 14.85
N PHE A 458 5.05 1.46 13.82
CA PHE A 458 4.57 0.63 12.72
C PHE A 458 4.78 1.34 11.38
N PRO A 459 6.04 1.38 10.88
CA PRO A 459 6.36 2.02 9.61
C PRO A 459 5.74 1.24 8.44
N ASN A 460 5.39 1.95 7.38
CA ASN A 460 4.82 1.38 6.19
C ASN A 460 5.93 1.01 5.20
N PHE A 461 5.94 -0.21 4.67
CA PHE A 461 6.92 -0.61 3.66
C PHE A 461 6.43 -1.78 2.83
N THR A 462 7.09 -2.00 1.69
CA THR A 462 6.94 -3.23 0.92
C THR A 462 8.26 -3.88 0.58
N TYR A 463 8.25 -5.20 0.49
CA TYR A 463 9.33 -6.01 -0.04
C TYR A 463 8.78 -6.93 -1.13
N ASP A 464 9.29 -6.79 -2.35
CA ASP A 464 8.90 -7.58 -3.51
C ASP A 464 10.12 -8.36 -4.02
N PRO A 465 10.23 -9.68 -3.75
CA PRO A 465 11.36 -10.47 -4.19
C PRO A 465 11.48 -10.58 -5.73
N ALA A 466 10.41 -10.30 -6.48
CA ALA A 466 10.39 -10.35 -7.94
C ALA A 466 10.68 -9.01 -8.62
N ALA A 467 10.78 -7.90 -7.87
CA ALA A 467 10.97 -6.57 -8.45
C ALA A 467 12.37 -6.29 -9.01
N GLY A 468 13.36 -7.15 -8.75
CA GLY A 468 14.70 -7.02 -9.31
C GLY A 468 15.73 -7.95 -8.67
N ALA A 469 17.01 -7.73 -8.95
CA ALA A 469 18.10 -8.58 -8.44
C ALA A 469 18.73 -8.04 -7.13
N ASP A 470 18.60 -6.74 -6.87
CA ASP A 470 19.20 -6.05 -5.74
C ASP A 470 18.15 -5.65 -4.68
N LEU A 471 18.61 -5.20 -3.51
CA LEU A 471 17.71 -4.78 -2.43
C LEU A 471 16.99 -3.47 -2.75
N ALA A 472 17.62 -2.56 -3.50
CA ALA A 472 17.06 -1.25 -3.83
C ALA A 472 15.81 -1.34 -4.72
N SER A 473 15.78 -2.32 -5.62
CA SER A 473 14.61 -2.65 -6.45
C SER A 473 13.53 -3.42 -5.67
N ARG A 474 13.92 -4.20 -4.66
CA ARG A 474 13.02 -5.08 -3.90
C ARG A 474 12.35 -4.40 -2.71
N PHE A 475 12.98 -3.41 -2.06
CA PHE A 475 12.49 -2.84 -0.81
C PHE A 475 12.12 -1.36 -0.96
N ASP A 476 10.90 -1.00 -0.57
CA ASP A 476 10.37 0.38 -0.64
C ASP A 476 9.85 0.85 0.72
N LEU A 477 10.43 1.96 1.21
CA LEU A 477 10.12 2.62 2.48
C LEU A 477 9.61 4.07 2.27
N SER A 478 9.46 4.50 1.02
CA SER A 478 9.29 5.92 0.67
C SER A 478 7.93 6.52 1.08
N VAL A 479 6.95 5.69 1.42
CA VAL A 479 5.59 6.09 1.82
C VAL A 479 5.54 6.72 3.23
N ASN A 480 6.60 6.61 4.03
CA ASN A 480 6.62 7.18 5.38
C ASN A 480 6.92 8.69 5.34
N PRO A 481 6.20 9.52 6.13
CA PRO A 481 6.45 10.95 6.19
C PRO A 481 7.84 11.24 6.76
N GLN A 482 8.49 12.28 6.22
CA GLN A 482 9.82 12.78 6.64
C GLN A 482 10.80 11.61 6.85
N CYS A 483 10.96 10.75 5.85
CA CYS A 483 11.65 9.45 5.98
C CYS A 483 13.11 9.58 6.47
N GLU A 484 13.80 10.66 6.10
CA GLU A 484 15.20 10.87 6.50
C GLU A 484 15.37 11.31 7.96
N ALA A 485 14.31 11.80 8.60
CA ALA A 485 14.33 12.19 10.00
C ALA A 485 14.07 10.97 10.91
N ASP A 486 14.69 10.93 12.09
CA ASP A 486 14.37 9.92 13.11
C ASP A 486 12.89 10.02 13.51
N TRP A 487 12.45 11.25 13.83
CA TRP A 487 11.08 11.58 14.21
C TRP A 487 10.55 12.69 13.32
N PRO A 488 9.33 12.57 12.76
CA PRO A 488 8.73 13.64 11.97
C PRO A 488 8.36 14.83 12.86
N GLU A 489 8.63 16.05 12.39
CA GLU A 489 8.28 17.28 13.08
C GLU A 489 6.97 17.89 12.57
N HIS A 490 6.22 18.51 13.47
CA HIS A 490 4.98 19.21 13.17
C HIS A 490 4.94 20.56 13.89
N VAL A 491 4.20 21.49 13.31
CA VAL A 491 3.87 22.75 13.97
C VAL A 491 2.65 22.54 14.87
N LEU A 492 2.80 22.91 16.14
CA LEU A 492 1.72 23.01 17.12
C LEU A 492 1.43 24.49 17.37
N ASP A 493 0.19 24.88 17.09
CA ASP A 493 -0.35 26.18 17.49
C ASP A 493 -1.20 25.99 18.74
N TYR A 494 -0.94 26.75 19.81
CA TYR A 494 -1.71 26.69 21.06
C TYR A 494 -1.76 28.06 21.75
N GLU A 495 -2.73 28.25 22.63
CA GLU A 495 -2.80 29.46 23.47
C GLU A 495 -2.12 29.19 24.81
N ASP A 496 -1.26 30.10 25.23
CA ASP A 496 -0.70 30.07 26.57
C ASP A 496 -1.70 30.58 27.62
N ARG A 497 -1.25 30.70 28.88
CA ARG A 497 -2.07 31.20 29.98
C ARG A 497 -2.51 32.65 29.86
N GLU A 498 -1.72 33.47 29.16
CA GLU A 498 -2.03 34.88 28.95
C GLU A 498 -2.98 35.06 27.76
N GLY A 499 -3.36 33.96 27.09
CA GLY A 499 -4.18 33.97 25.88
C GLY A 499 -3.37 34.37 24.65
N GLN A 500 -2.04 34.33 24.73
CA GLN A 500 -1.17 34.63 23.60
C GLN A 500 -1.01 33.36 22.74
N GLY A 501 -1.12 33.53 21.43
CA GLY A 501 -0.87 32.46 20.48
C GLY A 501 0.62 32.10 20.46
N CYS A 502 0.92 30.86 20.83
CA CYS A 502 2.23 30.23 20.70
C CYS A 502 2.25 29.32 19.47
N ARG A 503 3.41 29.28 18.81
CA ARG A 503 3.70 28.38 17.70
C ARG A 503 5.03 27.68 17.97
N GLU A 504 5.00 26.36 18.07
CA GLU A 504 6.18 25.54 18.38
C GLU A 504 6.33 24.41 17.36
N ARG A 505 7.58 24.04 17.02
CA ARG A 505 7.86 22.83 16.25
C ARG A 505 8.15 21.69 17.21
N ILE A 506 7.40 20.60 17.09
CA ILE A 506 7.53 19.44 17.96
C ILE A 506 7.67 18.16 17.14
N ALA A 507 8.60 17.31 17.55
CA ALA A 507 8.77 15.97 16.99
C ALA A 507 7.73 15.00 17.57
N PHE A 508 7.20 14.10 16.73
CA PHE A 508 6.29 13.05 17.17
C PHE A 508 7.03 11.73 17.35
N SER A 509 7.28 11.35 18.61
CA SER A 509 8.11 10.20 18.97
C SER A 509 7.30 8.99 19.45
N PHE A 510 7.98 7.87 19.72
CA PHE A 510 7.38 6.72 20.41
C PHE A 510 6.70 7.11 21.73
N ALA A 511 7.28 8.06 22.48
CA ALA A 511 6.73 8.49 23.76
C ALA A 511 5.36 9.17 23.60
N ASP A 512 5.19 10.00 22.56
CA ASP A 512 3.91 10.61 22.20
C ASP A 512 2.86 9.53 21.88
N PHE A 513 3.24 8.52 21.09
CA PHE A 513 2.34 7.40 20.84
C PHE A 513 1.98 6.63 22.12
N ALA A 514 2.96 6.39 23.01
CA ALA A 514 2.77 5.61 24.23
C ALA A 514 1.82 6.28 25.23
N ILE A 515 1.84 7.62 25.37
CA ILE A 515 0.95 8.31 26.32
C ILE A 515 -0.55 8.14 26.01
N CYS A 516 -0.89 7.80 24.76
CA CYS A 516 -2.27 7.49 24.35
C CYS A 516 -2.84 6.24 25.06
N ASP A 517 -1.98 5.30 25.45
CA ASP A 517 -2.39 4.02 26.00
C ASP A 517 -2.58 4.10 27.51
N ALA A 518 -3.78 3.76 27.99
CA ALA A 518 -4.11 3.80 29.41
C ALA A 518 -3.17 2.93 30.27
N ARG A 519 -2.59 1.86 29.70
CA ARG A 519 -1.63 0.98 30.38
C ARG A 519 -0.28 1.65 30.62
N TYR A 520 0.07 2.64 29.80
CA TYR A 520 1.33 3.37 29.84
C TYR A 520 1.25 4.62 30.72
N GLN A 521 0.04 5.15 30.98
CA GLN A 521 -0.15 6.35 31.81
C GLN A 521 0.44 6.25 33.22
N ARG A 522 0.59 5.03 33.79
CA ARG A 522 1.25 4.84 35.10
C ARG A 522 2.76 5.13 35.09
N PHE A 523 3.36 5.23 33.90
CA PHE A 523 4.77 5.56 33.66
C PHE A 523 4.93 7.02 33.20
N CYS A 524 3.87 7.81 33.34
CA CYS A 524 3.81 9.19 32.90
C CYS A 524 3.43 10.09 34.08
N HIS A 525 4.01 11.27 34.13
CA HIS A 525 3.70 12.29 35.13
C HIS A 525 3.33 13.60 34.42
N ALA A 526 2.05 13.96 34.46
CA ALA A 526 1.57 15.21 33.87
C ALA A 526 1.90 16.39 34.77
N VAL A 527 2.69 17.33 34.25
CA VAL A 527 3.05 18.58 34.90
C VAL A 527 2.26 19.72 34.27
N PRO A 528 1.36 20.38 35.04
CA PRO A 528 0.69 21.59 34.58
C PRO A 528 1.68 22.70 34.26
N GLN A 529 1.26 23.68 33.46
CA GLN A 529 2.09 24.83 33.08
C GLN A 529 2.72 25.60 34.27
N ASP A 530 2.14 25.57 35.48
CA ASP A 530 2.72 26.15 36.71
C ASP A 530 4.05 25.50 37.12
N GLY A 531 4.19 24.20 36.82
CA GLY A 531 5.34 23.40 37.19
C GLY A 531 6.40 23.29 36.10
N TRP A 532 6.25 24.02 34.99
CA TRP A 532 7.21 23.97 33.88
C TRP A 532 8.54 24.60 34.31
N THR A 533 9.62 23.85 34.20
CA THR A 533 10.97 24.34 34.50
C THR A 533 11.83 24.36 33.22
N PRO A 534 12.84 25.25 33.15
CA PRO A 534 13.81 25.24 32.05
C PRO A 534 14.69 23.99 31.98
N ALA A 535 14.75 23.20 33.07
CA ALA A 535 15.49 21.94 33.11
C ALA A 535 14.79 20.79 32.37
N MET A 536 13.51 20.97 32.00
CA MET A 536 12.76 20.00 31.22
C MET A 536 13.20 19.99 29.76
N MET A 537 13.50 18.80 29.25
CA MET A 537 13.98 18.59 27.88
C MET A 537 12.96 17.80 27.07
N PRO A 538 12.64 18.21 25.83
CA PRO A 538 11.82 17.40 24.93
C PRO A 538 12.40 16.01 24.73
N THR A 539 11.54 14.99 24.72
CA THR A 539 11.98 13.59 24.63
C THR A 539 12.76 13.32 23.35
N ALA A 540 12.41 13.96 22.23
CA ALA A 540 13.14 13.80 20.97
C ALA A 540 14.60 14.30 21.05
N GLU A 541 14.85 15.42 21.74
CA GLU A 541 16.21 15.96 21.95
C GLU A 541 17.03 15.03 22.86
N HIS A 542 16.42 14.55 23.95
CA HIS A 542 17.05 13.58 24.84
C HIS A 542 17.42 12.26 24.13
N LEU A 543 16.62 11.83 23.15
CA LEU A 543 16.89 10.62 22.36
C LEU A 543 18.03 10.79 21.34
N ALA A 544 18.30 12.03 20.90
CA ALA A 544 19.38 12.33 19.95
C ALA A 544 20.75 12.35 20.64
N GLU A 545 20.82 12.89 21.87
CA GLU A 545 22.03 12.98 22.69
C GLU A 545 21.80 12.29 24.05
N PRO A 546 21.82 10.96 24.11
CA PRO A 546 21.65 10.24 25.37
C PRO A 546 22.87 10.49 26.27
N ASP A 547 22.69 11.33 27.29
CA ASP A 547 23.74 11.75 28.20
C ASP A 547 24.28 10.57 29.03
N GLU A 548 25.60 10.38 29.12
CA GLU A 548 26.23 9.30 29.92
C GLU A 548 26.03 9.51 31.44
N GLY A 549 25.69 10.73 31.85
CA GLY A 549 25.52 11.13 33.23
C GLY A 549 24.06 11.38 33.63
N ASN A 550 23.30 10.33 33.97
CA ASN A 550 22.08 10.36 34.81
C ASN A 550 21.04 11.50 34.60
N ALA A 551 20.98 12.14 33.43
CA ALA A 551 20.07 13.25 33.11
C ALA A 551 18.66 12.75 32.71
N ILE A 552 18.17 11.71 33.39
CA ILE A 552 16.81 11.18 33.24
C ILE A 552 15.77 12.14 33.86
N GLU A 553 16.21 13.18 34.57
CA GLU A 553 15.34 13.87 35.53
C GLU A 553 14.24 14.77 34.94
N SER A 554 14.13 14.98 33.61
CA SER A 554 13.01 15.76 33.06
C SER A 554 12.71 15.59 31.55
N SER A 555 12.81 14.38 30.96
CA SER A 555 12.35 14.13 29.58
C SER A 555 10.83 14.21 29.50
N TYR A 556 10.28 15.05 28.60
CA TYR A 556 8.83 15.21 28.46
C TYR A 556 8.32 15.16 27.02
N VAL A 557 7.03 14.89 26.88
CA VAL A 557 6.24 15.11 25.65
C VAL A 557 5.09 16.06 25.94
N LEU A 558 4.59 16.77 24.94
CA LEU A 558 3.41 17.64 25.12
C LEU A 558 2.13 16.80 25.03
N GLY A 559 1.36 16.82 26.11
CA GLY A 559 0.10 16.10 26.22
C GLY A 559 -1.08 17.01 26.50
N ILE A 560 -2.27 16.57 26.13
CA ILE A 560 -3.55 17.20 26.41
C ILE A 560 -4.48 16.25 27.16
N ASP A 561 -5.34 16.82 27.99
CA ASP A 561 -6.47 16.12 28.60
C ASP A 561 -7.71 16.14 27.66
N PRO A 562 -8.83 15.49 28.03
CA PRO A 562 -10.07 15.52 27.24
C PRO A 562 -10.65 16.94 27.04
N GLU A 563 -10.29 17.90 27.89
CA GLU A 563 -10.69 19.30 27.82
C GLU A 563 -9.70 20.17 27.00
N ASN A 564 -8.74 19.56 26.31
CA ASN A 564 -7.68 20.21 25.53
C ASN A 564 -6.75 21.13 26.35
N ARG A 565 -6.58 20.88 27.65
CA ARG A 565 -5.59 21.60 28.47
C ARG A 565 -4.21 21.02 28.24
N LEU A 566 -3.22 21.88 28.06
CA LEU A 566 -1.85 21.49 27.74
C LEU A 566 -1.02 21.17 28.99
N PHE A 567 -0.28 20.06 28.93
CA PHE A 567 0.64 19.57 29.97
C PHE A 567 1.99 19.19 29.38
N ARG A 568 3.05 19.32 30.18
CA ARG A 568 4.31 18.60 29.93
C ARG A 568 4.20 17.26 30.62
N VAL A 569 4.19 16.18 29.85
CA VAL A 569 4.07 14.81 30.37
C VAL A 569 5.48 14.22 30.46
N VAL A 570 6.01 14.17 31.68
CA VAL A 570 7.31 13.54 31.96
C VAL A 570 7.17 12.03 31.84
N VAL A 571 8.10 11.38 31.14
CA VAL A 571 8.05 9.93 30.85
C VAL A 571 9.12 9.16 31.62
N ASP A 572 8.77 7.97 32.10
CA ASP A 572 9.71 7.07 32.77
C ASP A 572 10.82 6.58 31.83
N ALA A 573 11.99 6.27 32.39
CA ALA A 573 13.14 5.71 31.67
C ALA A 573 12.78 4.49 30.80
N LYS A 574 11.79 3.67 31.19
CA LYS A 574 11.33 2.53 30.39
C LYS A 574 10.74 2.93 29.04
N ILE A 575 10.01 4.05 28.99
CA ILE A 575 9.45 4.58 27.75
C ILE A 575 10.59 5.14 26.88
N VAL A 576 11.56 5.83 27.48
CA VAL A 576 12.75 6.34 26.78
C VAL A 576 13.56 5.19 26.16
N GLU A 577 13.84 4.13 26.92
CA GLU A 577 14.54 2.95 26.41
C GLU A 577 13.75 2.23 25.29
N ALA A 578 12.42 2.19 25.38
CA ALA A 578 11.57 1.65 24.32
C ALA A 578 11.59 2.54 23.06
N ALA A 579 11.63 3.86 23.22
CA ALA A 579 11.75 4.82 22.14
C ALA A 579 13.10 4.69 21.40
N LEU A 580 14.21 4.51 22.14
CA LEU A 580 15.52 4.23 21.54
C LEU A 580 15.49 2.94 20.70
N ARG A 581 14.92 1.85 21.22
CA ARG A 581 14.76 0.59 20.45
C ARG A 581 13.88 0.75 19.22
N CYS A 582 12.85 1.60 19.31
CA CYS A 582 11.99 1.93 18.18
C CYS A 582 12.79 2.65 17.08
N ASN A 583 13.56 3.67 17.46
CA ASN A 583 14.40 4.43 16.54
C ASN A 583 15.51 3.55 15.92
N ASP A 584 16.12 2.66 16.69
CA ASP A 584 17.10 1.69 16.17
C ASP A 584 16.48 0.77 15.11
N ALA A 585 15.23 0.33 15.31
CA ALA A 585 14.51 -0.47 14.32
C ALA A 585 14.21 0.35 13.06
N TRP A 586 13.84 1.62 13.20
CA TRP A 586 13.63 2.54 12.09
C TRP A 586 14.91 2.76 11.26
N ARG A 587 16.03 3.09 11.92
CA ARG A 587 17.34 3.29 11.27
C ARG A 587 17.82 2.05 10.52
N ARG A 588 17.52 0.84 11.01
CA ARG A 588 17.79 -0.42 10.28
C ARG A 588 16.97 -0.53 8.99
N LEU A 589 15.70 -0.12 9.02
CA LEU A 589 14.88 -0.10 7.80
C LEU A 589 15.39 0.94 6.80
N LEU A 590 15.84 2.11 7.27
CA LEU A 590 16.48 3.11 6.42
C LEU A 590 17.74 2.55 5.74
N GLU A 591 18.61 1.88 6.51
CA GLU A 591 19.82 1.26 5.96
C GLU A 591 19.49 0.19 4.91
N LEU A 592 18.42 -0.59 5.11
CA LEU A 592 17.90 -1.54 4.13
C LEU A 592 17.34 -0.86 2.87
N ALA A 593 16.72 0.32 3.01
CA ALA A 593 16.30 1.16 1.89
C ALA A 593 17.45 1.90 1.19
N GLY A 594 18.69 1.73 1.67
CA GLY A 594 19.85 2.47 1.16
C GLY A 594 19.96 3.91 1.66
N VAL A 595 19.07 4.34 2.56
CA VAL A 595 19.10 5.66 3.19
C VAL A 595 20.07 5.62 4.38
N ASN A 596 21.00 6.58 4.46
CA ASN A 596 22.02 6.65 5.52
C ASN A 596 22.80 5.34 5.73
N ASN A 597 23.10 4.63 4.64
CA ASN A 597 23.76 3.32 4.70
C ASN A 597 25.17 3.42 5.33
N SER A 598 25.41 2.66 6.40
CA SER A 598 26.63 2.80 7.19
C SER A 598 27.90 2.33 6.47
N HIS A 599 27.77 1.43 5.50
CA HIS A 599 28.89 0.99 4.66
C HIS A 599 29.24 2.05 3.62
N ALA A 600 28.23 2.63 2.96
CA ALA A 600 28.43 3.72 2.01
C ALA A 600 29.07 4.95 2.68
N LEU A 601 28.57 5.35 3.85
CA LEU A 601 29.12 6.46 4.62
C LEU A 601 30.58 6.21 5.06
N ARG A 602 30.93 4.97 5.44
CA ARG A 602 32.31 4.61 5.77
C ARG A 602 33.24 4.68 4.57
N LEU A 603 32.79 4.24 3.39
CA LEU A 603 33.55 4.35 2.14
C LEU A 603 33.76 5.81 1.75
N LEU A 604 32.71 6.63 1.77
CA LEU A 604 32.79 8.07 1.50
C LEU A 604 33.73 8.79 2.48
N ALA A 605 33.66 8.45 3.77
CA ALA A 605 34.55 9.02 4.78
C ALA A 605 36.02 8.60 4.58
N ALA A 606 36.27 7.35 4.17
CA ALA A 606 37.61 6.88 3.85
C ALA A 606 38.17 7.57 2.60
N GLU A 607 37.35 7.74 1.57
CA GLU A 607 37.72 8.45 0.34
C GLU A 607 38.01 9.93 0.59
N ARG A 608 37.17 10.61 1.40
CA ARG A 608 37.44 11.98 1.84
C ARG A 608 38.78 12.09 2.57
N LYS A 609 39.04 11.20 3.54
CA LYS A 609 40.34 11.18 4.25
C LYS A 609 41.51 10.89 3.30
N ALA A 610 41.36 10.01 2.33
CA ALA A 610 42.39 9.71 1.34
C ALA A 610 42.68 10.91 0.43
N ARG A 611 41.62 11.62 -0.01
CA ARG A 611 41.72 12.85 -0.78
C ARG A 611 42.39 13.97 0.01
N GLU A 612 41.96 14.23 1.25
CA GLU A 612 42.59 15.20 2.15
C GLU A 612 44.07 14.86 2.40
N ALA A 613 44.41 13.58 2.54
CA ALA A 613 45.80 13.15 2.70
C ALA A 613 46.62 13.30 1.41
N ALA A 614 46.02 13.12 0.23
CA ALA A 614 46.65 13.34 -1.06
C ALA A 614 46.87 14.84 -1.33
N GLU A 615 45.87 15.68 -1.03
CA GLU A 615 45.96 17.14 -1.11
C GLU A 615 47.06 17.67 -0.17
N ARG A 616 47.10 17.20 1.08
CA ARG A 616 48.19 17.55 2.02
C ARG A 616 49.58 17.07 1.56
N LYS A 617 49.66 15.94 0.84
CA LYS A 617 50.92 15.47 0.26
C LYS A 617 51.33 16.30 -0.95
N ALA A 618 50.38 16.70 -1.78
CA ALA A 618 50.62 17.59 -2.93
C ALA A 618 51.03 19.00 -2.50
N GLU A 619 50.47 19.52 -1.40
CA GLU A 619 50.91 20.80 -0.79
C GLU A 619 52.28 20.69 -0.06
N ALA A 620 52.67 19.48 0.35
CA ALA A 620 53.94 19.23 1.05
C ALA A 620 55.10 18.83 0.10
N GLU A 621 54.82 18.48 -1.16
CA GLU A 621 55.84 18.35 -2.20
C GLU A 621 56.26 19.76 -2.67
N PRO A 622 57.52 20.17 -2.49
CA PRO A 622 57.97 21.46 -2.97
C PRO A 622 57.93 21.46 -4.50
N GLU A 623 57.26 22.47 -5.05
CA GLU A 623 57.33 22.85 -6.46
C GLU A 623 58.79 22.77 -6.93
N PRO A 624 59.13 22.02 -8.00
CA PRO A 624 60.49 21.98 -8.49
C PRO A 624 60.88 23.41 -8.88
N ALA A 625 61.95 23.91 -8.26
CA ALA A 625 62.45 25.26 -8.44
C ALA A 625 62.59 25.61 -9.93
N LEU A 626 61.65 26.40 -10.44
CA LEU A 626 61.78 27.09 -11.70
C LEU A 626 62.89 28.15 -11.56
N ALA A 627 63.89 28.05 -12.43
CA ALA A 627 64.94 29.05 -12.61
C ALA A 627 64.32 30.40 -13.03
N PRO A 628 64.96 31.54 -12.69
CA PRO A 628 64.31 32.85 -12.75
C PRO A 628 64.28 33.39 -14.18
N GLU A 629 63.10 33.75 -14.66
CA GLU A 629 62.92 34.70 -15.78
C GLU A 629 62.26 35.99 -15.29
N PRO A 630 62.54 37.13 -15.96
CA PRO A 630 62.50 38.44 -15.32
C PRO A 630 61.08 39.02 -15.27
N ALA A 631 60.88 39.86 -14.24
CA ALA A 631 59.67 40.65 -14.04
C ALA A 631 59.29 41.50 -15.27
N PRO A 632 57.99 41.70 -15.48
CA PRO A 632 57.53 43.07 -15.55
C PRO A 632 56.26 43.36 -14.71
N ALA A 633 56.34 44.56 -14.11
CA ALA A 633 55.29 45.56 -13.94
C ALA A 633 54.07 45.25 -13.05
N VAL A 634 54.09 45.94 -11.90
CA VAL A 634 52.95 46.28 -11.05
C VAL A 634 51.99 47.19 -11.82
N ALA A 635 50.70 46.82 -11.84
CA ALA A 635 49.54 47.69 -12.03
C ALA A 635 48.44 47.15 -11.10
N GLU A 636 48.29 47.73 -9.92
CA GLU A 636 47.26 48.74 -9.58
C GLU A 636 45.83 48.15 -9.52
N ALA A 637 45.38 47.86 -8.30
CA ALA A 637 43.95 47.81 -7.96
C ALA A 637 43.44 49.26 -7.85
N PRO A 638 42.20 49.63 -8.28
CA PRO A 638 40.92 49.14 -7.70
C PRO A 638 39.76 49.19 -8.75
N PRO A 639 38.43 49.25 -8.43
CA PRO A 639 37.67 49.01 -7.20
C PRO A 639 36.49 48.01 -7.36
N VAL A 640 35.82 47.74 -6.24
CA VAL A 640 34.47 47.17 -6.15
C VAL A 640 33.43 48.21 -6.65
N ALA A 641 32.57 47.84 -7.61
CA ALA A 641 31.21 48.39 -7.76
C ALA A 641 30.37 47.64 -8.81
N ALA A 642 29.10 47.43 -8.43
CA ALA A 642 27.89 47.35 -9.22
C ALA A 642 27.57 46.07 -10.04
N GLU A 643 26.43 45.48 -9.67
CA GLU A 643 25.58 44.61 -10.50
C GLU A 643 25.35 45.21 -11.90
N PRO A 644 25.36 44.39 -12.95
CA PRO A 644 24.55 44.63 -14.12
C PRO A 644 23.35 43.67 -14.14
N ALA A 645 22.21 44.25 -14.50
CA ALA A 645 21.00 43.53 -14.85
C ALA A 645 21.22 42.70 -16.14
N ASP A 646 20.66 41.49 -16.09
CA ASP A 646 20.11 40.63 -17.14
C ASP A 646 20.20 41.12 -18.61
N GLU A 647 21.07 40.49 -19.39
CA GLU A 647 20.86 40.15 -20.81
C GLU A 647 21.37 38.71 -21.03
N GLY A 648 20.48 37.82 -21.50
CA GLY A 648 20.70 36.38 -21.54
C GLY A 648 21.61 35.84 -22.66
N ALA A 649 22.08 34.62 -22.38
CA ALA A 649 22.48 33.52 -23.29
C ALA A 649 23.77 33.64 -24.14
N ALA A 650 24.78 32.83 -23.78
CA ALA A 650 25.72 32.22 -24.75
C ALA A 650 26.35 30.89 -24.30
N ASP A 651 26.38 30.54 -23.01
CA ASP A 651 27.28 29.47 -22.52
C ASP A 651 26.61 28.12 -22.17
N GLY A 652 25.32 27.92 -22.49
CA GLY A 652 24.62 26.65 -22.22
C GLY A 652 24.40 26.35 -20.73
N VAL A 653 24.59 27.34 -19.85
CA VAL A 653 24.37 27.25 -18.40
C VAL A 653 22.89 27.50 -18.07
N PRO A 654 22.27 26.75 -17.13
CA PRO A 654 20.90 27.01 -16.71
C PRO A 654 20.78 28.37 -16.00
N TRP A 655 19.69 29.10 -16.27
CA TRP A 655 19.44 30.43 -15.68
C TRP A 655 17.94 30.72 -15.53
N ILE A 656 17.60 31.81 -14.81
CA ILE A 656 16.21 32.25 -14.58
C ILE A 656 16.13 33.76 -14.83
N GLU A 657 15.09 34.23 -15.52
CA GLU A 657 14.74 35.66 -15.60
C GLU A 657 14.15 36.11 -14.24
N THR A 658 15.00 36.18 -13.21
CA THR A 658 14.61 36.37 -11.80
C THR A 658 13.69 37.57 -11.61
N ALA A 659 13.89 38.65 -12.37
CA ALA A 659 13.06 39.86 -12.31
C ALA A 659 11.57 39.61 -12.64
N ARG A 660 11.24 38.54 -13.38
CA ARG A 660 9.87 38.17 -13.78
C ARG A 660 9.22 37.12 -12.87
N CYS A 661 9.90 36.70 -11.80
CA CYS A 661 9.38 35.70 -10.87
C CYS A 661 8.15 36.19 -10.10
N THR A 662 7.11 35.34 -10.04
CA THR A 662 5.85 35.59 -9.32
C THR A 662 5.73 34.83 -7.99
N THR A 663 6.80 34.18 -7.53
CA THR A 663 6.87 33.48 -6.23
C THR A 663 5.79 32.38 -6.04
N CYS A 664 5.53 31.58 -7.09
CA CYS A 664 4.55 30.48 -7.05
C CYS A 664 5.01 29.24 -6.27
N ASN A 665 6.30 29.16 -5.87
CA ASN A 665 6.96 28.05 -5.17
C ASN A 665 7.12 26.73 -5.93
N GLU A 666 6.69 26.64 -7.19
CA GLU A 666 6.74 25.40 -7.99
C GLU A 666 8.19 24.91 -8.17
N CYS A 667 9.14 25.76 -8.57
CA CYS A 667 10.54 25.38 -8.74
C CYS A 667 11.21 24.94 -7.42
N THR A 668 10.95 25.66 -6.32
CA THR A 668 11.49 25.30 -5.00
C THR A 668 10.89 24.01 -4.42
N GLN A 669 9.69 23.62 -4.85
CA GLN A 669 9.09 22.32 -4.50
C GLN A 669 9.70 21.17 -5.30
N VAL A 670 10.19 21.43 -6.51
CA VAL A 670 10.94 20.45 -7.32
C VAL A 670 12.29 20.16 -6.69
N ASN A 671 13.08 21.20 -6.37
CA ASN A 671 14.36 21.04 -5.68
C ASN A 671 14.76 22.35 -4.94
N SER A 672 14.64 22.36 -3.62
CA SER A 672 14.95 23.53 -2.77
C SER A 672 16.45 23.75 -2.51
N ALA A 673 17.31 22.80 -2.89
CA ALA A 673 18.75 22.98 -2.88
C ALA A 673 19.21 23.70 -4.15
N MET A 674 18.60 23.39 -5.30
CA MET A 674 18.89 23.98 -6.60
C MET A 674 18.27 25.38 -6.77
N PHE A 675 17.02 25.56 -6.34
CA PHE A 675 16.32 26.84 -6.45
C PHE A 675 16.13 27.49 -5.09
N ARG A 676 16.48 28.78 -4.98
CA ARG A 676 16.26 29.59 -3.78
C ARG A 676 15.64 30.94 -4.13
N TYR A 677 15.07 31.59 -3.12
CA TYR A 677 14.60 32.96 -3.24
C TYR A 677 15.66 33.94 -2.74
N ASN A 678 15.83 35.04 -3.47
CA ASN A 678 16.62 36.18 -3.01
C ASN A 678 15.82 37.02 -1.98
N GLU A 679 16.40 38.13 -1.53
CA GLU A 679 15.76 39.04 -0.56
C GLU A 679 14.42 39.62 -1.04
N ASN A 680 14.20 39.70 -2.36
CA ASN A 680 12.98 40.19 -2.98
C ASN A 680 11.94 39.08 -3.26
N MET A 681 12.13 37.87 -2.72
CA MET A 681 11.28 36.70 -2.98
C MET A 681 11.24 36.27 -4.46
N GLN A 682 12.31 36.53 -5.21
CA GLN A 682 12.44 36.12 -6.61
C GLN A 682 13.37 34.92 -6.74
N ALA A 683 12.96 33.93 -7.53
CA ALA A 683 13.67 32.67 -7.66
C ALA A 683 14.96 32.85 -8.47
N TYR A 684 16.04 32.24 -7.99
CA TYR A 684 17.32 32.12 -8.69
C TYR A 684 17.88 30.70 -8.49
N ILE A 685 18.82 30.30 -9.34
CA ILE A 685 19.52 29.01 -9.24
C ILE A 685 20.68 29.19 -8.26
N ALA A 686 20.59 28.56 -7.09
CA ALA A 686 21.61 28.63 -6.06
C ALA A 686 22.77 27.66 -6.33
N ASP A 687 22.45 26.45 -6.79
CA ASP A 687 23.44 25.45 -7.18
C ASP A 687 22.87 24.57 -8.31
N PRO A 688 23.34 24.74 -9.56
CA PRO A 688 22.89 23.91 -10.69
C PRO A 688 23.30 22.43 -10.58
N ASP A 689 24.25 22.07 -9.72
CA ASP A 689 24.74 20.71 -9.54
C ASP A 689 24.04 19.97 -8.37
N ALA A 690 23.13 20.65 -7.66
CA ALA A 690 22.37 20.09 -6.54
C ALA A 690 21.19 19.16 -6.96
N GLY A 691 21.09 18.78 -8.24
CA GLY A 691 20.04 17.91 -8.76
C GLY A 691 20.29 17.44 -10.19
N THR A 692 19.27 16.84 -10.82
CA THR A 692 19.43 16.25 -12.17
C THR A 692 18.88 17.17 -13.28
N TYR A 693 19.26 16.96 -14.53
CA TYR A 693 18.77 17.75 -15.66
C TYR A 693 17.25 17.64 -15.81
N ARG A 694 16.70 16.46 -15.51
CA ARG A 694 15.24 16.27 -15.43
C ARG A 694 14.56 17.25 -14.48
N GLN A 695 15.14 17.54 -13.32
CA GLN A 695 14.55 18.48 -12.35
C GLN A 695 14.58 19.92 -12.86
N LEU A 696 15.60 20.33 -13.63
CA LEU A 696 15.63 21.61 -14.32
C LEU A 696 14.50 21.73 -15.35
N VAL A 697 14.30 20.67 -16.16
CA VAL A 697 13.23 20.63 -17.17
C VAL A 697 11.85 20.62 -16.52
N GLU A 698 11.63 19.81 -15.48
CA GLU A 698 10.36 19.77 -14.74
C GLU A 698 10.06 21.11 -14.04
N ALA A 699 11.07 21.81 -13.53
CA ALA A 699 10.90 23.15 -12.96
C ALA A 699 10.53 24.19 -14.04
N ALA A 700 11.13 24.10 -15.24
CA ALA A 700 10.80 24.99 -16.36
C ALA A 700 9.37 24.77 -16.88
N GLU A 701 8.96 23.52 -17.06
CA GLU A 701 7.59 23.16 -17.45
C GLU A 701 6.56 23.55 -16.37
N GLY A 702 6.94 23.45 -15.10
CA GLY A 702 6.10 23.83 -13.97
C GLY A 702 5.92 25.34 -13.85
N CYS A 703 6.85 26.15 -14.35
CA CYS A 703 6.84 27.59 -14.14
C CYS A 703 5.70 28.30 -14.90
N GLN A 704 4.72 28.82 -14.15
CA GLN A 704 3.55 29.54 -14.69
C GLN A 704 3.85 30.70 -15.64
N VAL A 705 5.02 31.34 -15.51
CA VAL A 705 5.44 32.48 -16.35
C VAL A 705 6.58 32.13 -17.32
N SER A 706 7.01 30.86 -17.34
CA SER A 706 8.03 30.32 -18.25
C SER A 706 9.34 31.13 -18.27
N ILE A 707 9.91 31.37 -17.08
CA ILE A 707 11.12 32.19 -16.87
C ILE A 707 12.37 31.37 -16.52
N ILE A 708 12.28 30.04 -16.53
CA ILE A 708 13.38 29.14 -16.16
C ILE A 708 13.91 28.50 -17.43
N HIS A 709 15.21 28.63 -17.66
CA HIS A 709 15.91 28.16 -18.84
C HIS A 709 16.87 27.02 -18.44
N PRO A 710 16.55 25.74 -18.75
CA PRO A 710 17.33 24.58 -18.29
C PRO A 710 18.76 24.47 -18.84
N GLY A 711 19.10 25.16 -19.93
CA GLY A 711 20.42 25.07 -20.57
C GLY A 711 20.75 23.66 -21.09
N GLN A 712 22.05 23.34 -21.16
CA GLN A 712 22.55 22.03 -21.58
C GLN A 712 22.67 21.06 -20.40
N PRO A 713 22.44 19.75 -20.60
CA PRO A 713 22.62 18.76 -19.57
C PRO A 713 24.08 18.65 -19.14
N ARG A 714 24.32 18.71 -17.83
CA ARG A 714 25.67 18.60 -17.25
C ARG A 714 26.12 17.16 -17.02
N ASN A 715 25.17 16.23 -16.89
CA ASN A 715 25.45 14.79 -16.78
C ASN A 715 25.07 14.07 -18.10
N PRO A 716 26.06 13.60 -18.89
CA PRO A 716 25.79 12.92 -20.16
C PRO A 716 25.20 11.51 -20.01
N ASP A 717 25.27 10.91 -18.82
CA ASP A 717 24.80 9.54 -18.54
C ASP A 717 23.39 9.49 -17.88
N GLU A 718 22.65 10.60 -17.88
CA GLU A 718 21.30 10.65 -17.28
C GLU A 718 20.28 9.83 -18.11
N PRO A 719 19.42 9.00 -17.48
CA PRO A 719 18.41 8.24 -18.21
C PRO A 719 17.44 9.16 -18.95
N ASN A 720 17.08 8.78 -20.18
CA ASN A 720 16.16 9.51 -21.07
C ASN A 720 16.64 10.91 -21.50
N LEU A 721 17.96 11.15 -21.52
CA LEU A 721 18.54 12.47 -21.86
C LEU A 721 18.03 13.07 -23.19
N ALA A 722 17.89 12.25 -24.24
CA ALA A 722 17.41 12.73 -25.54
C ALA A 722 15.98 13.30 -25.47
N GLU A 723 15.09 12.66 -24.71
CA GLU A 723 13.71 13.12 -24.49
C GLU A 723 13.68 14.39 -23.64
N LEU A 724 14.56 14.49 -22.64
CA LEU A 724 14.67 15.68 -21.78
C LEU A 724 15.18 16.90 -22.57
N ILE A 725 16.14 16.71 -23.48
CA ILE A 725 16.63 17.79 -24.36
C ILE A 725 15.50 18.28 -25.28
N GLU A 726 14.70 17.38 -25.86
CA GLU A 726 13.55 17.75 -26.69
C GLU A 726 12.50 18.55 -25.91
N ARG A 727 12.22 18.14 -24.66
CA ARG A 727 11.32 18.86 -23.75
C ARG A 727 11.85 20.21 -23.28
N ALA A 728 13.17 20.37 -23.18
CA ALA A 728 13.80 21.64 -22.79
C ALA A 728 13.81 22.68 -23.92
N ALA A 729 13.72 22.26 -25.18
CA ALA A 729 13.86 23.12 -26.37
C ALA A 729 12.93 24.36 -26.41
N PRO A 730 11.67 24.32 -25.92
CA PRO A 730 10.81 25.51 -25.87
C PRO A 730 11.27 26.58 -24.88
N PHE A 731 12.16 26.22 -23.95
CA PHE A 731 12.67 27.07 -22.87
C PHE A 731 14.15 27.43 -23.06
N ALA A 732 14.74 27.11 -24.21
CA ALA A 732 16.15 27.34 -24.53
C ALA A 732 16.44 28.79 -24.94
#